data_AF-A0A3B3HEE9-F1
#
_entry.id   AF-A0A3B3HEE9-F1
#
_cell.length_a   1.000
_cell.length_b   1.000
_cell.length_c   1.000
_cell.angle_alpha   90.00
_cell.angle_beta   90.00
_cell.angle_gamma   90.00
#
_symmetry.space_group_name_H-M   'P 1'
#
loop_
_entity.id
_entity.type
_entity.pdbx_description
1 polymer ?
#
loop_
_entity_poly.entity_id
_entity_poly.type
_entity_poly.pdbx_seq_one_letter_code
_entity_poly.pdbx_strand_id
1 'polypeptide(L)'
;MLILILFHFKVSSKGQVVAAGTKNSSSFSLTPDLSWSPQACVTVYCLLSDGELISDSVFIPIQKHNLVTLNWSKEKAQPGEQVSLTVAAAESKVQVGIVVMGADSSMLQSAPDFKLEQIYNLKTMSNVRVNNNMLPRNENDLFNNLDNDLTVEKHWRYWMDGTDSVSWFDTFVSDKSWTSEKITVPDGVTFLGAVVLVMSENLGLGFTPVPQKLTVSKDFSLSLVAPPHIIRGEEIVLEANIFNYLEHNLEVIVLLAQSEAFKFVLSNQRDMSVINAKQLTIGSHASASALFPIEPLVLGEMEISVEAVSMEASDSVVWKLLVKPEGIEQSSSQTLFLELAPQSDSYSRSVSFSFPPHVVPGSQMARVALGGDILALSINNLDSLVQVPIGCGEQNMIHLAPSLYVLQYLDKSGQDDAEIRSRALGYLTKGYKTQLSYQRDDGSFSAFGESDASGSTWLTAFVLRCFLQAQTYIQVDQEVLIQALMWLLKHQGQQGEFLEVGRLIHTEMQGGMDDSSVALTAFVLVAFLEDDSYKEKYASNVSLALNYLENKLSTGVVSNYSLSLVAYALARGNRPLASRALTELKNRADNIGGVMMWTSSAGLNSHDLSRVQSAQIEMAAYVLLALFVRGSFIEGIELMKWLSIQTNHLGGFGTTQDTVIALQALAYYAAFSGANAINLKIDMSSSTSSFKMSFNINSTNYRMCQNQKINAEKDLPLNMYIQGQGFALVQLNAFYNVENQTFLQSPQQVSDEEAFSLNIHLAEASNHSNMILTICTRLKDNQIIPNTGMVIVDVGMLSGLGLLPEATFPSDLVRKVESTPEKVHLYLDSLNKTEVCMRLPIIRNYKVARVRDAMVLVYDYYEPTRRAKRTYNSESLYSRESCSFCGENCNLCQSGIHISMSNSQAADDRTFRLSFLFLGAALVSLFAV
;
A
#
# COMPACT_ATOMS: atom_id res chain seq x y z
N MET A 1 -50.50 -28.67 64.55
CA MET A 1 -49.53 -27.56 64.40
C MET A 1 -49.35 -27.35 62.90
N LEU A 2 -49.94 -26.31 62.31
CA LEU A 2 -49.76 -26.00 60.89
C LEU A 2 -48.32 -25.51 60.68
N ILE A 3 -47.51 -26.28 59.97
CA ILE A 3 -46.15 -25.89 59.60
C ILE A 3 -46.28 -24.78 58.57
N LEU A 4 -45.95 -23.55 58.95
CA LEU A 4 -45.81 -22.42 58.05
C LEU A 4 -44.57 -22.68 57.17
N ILE A 5 -44.78 -23.02 55.90
CA ILE A 5 -43.68 -23.16 54.93
C ILE A 5 -43.20 -21.75 54.58
N LEU A 6 -41.93 -21.48 54.85
CA LEU A 6 -41.26 -20.23 54.48
C LEU A 6 -40.59 -20.42 53.11
N PHE A 7 -40.83 -19.49 52.19
CA PHE A 7 -40.14 -19.43 50.91
C PHE A 7 -39.01 -18.41 50.99
N HIS A 8 -37.80 -18.84 50.68
CA HIS A 8 -36.64 -17.98 50.53
C HIS A 8 -36.41 -17.70 49.06
N PHE A 9 -36.00 -16.48 48.72
CA PHE A 9 -35.59 -16.15 47.36
C PHE A 9 -34.23 -15.48 47.35
N LYS A 10 -33.51 -15.71 46.25
CA LYS A 10 -32.21 -15.14 45.94
C LYS A 10 -32.25 -14.67 44.49
N VAL A 11 -31.91 -13.41 44.27
CA VAL A 11 -31.74 -12.85 42.93
C VAL A 11 -30.26 -12.64 42.69
N SER A 12 -29.76 -13.20 41.61
CA SER A 12 -28.36 -13.07 41.21
C SER A 12 -28.24 -12.48 39.81
N SER A 13 -27.28 -11.58 39.63
CA SER A 13 -26.93 -10.99 38.33
C SER A 13 -25.43 -10.71 38.32
N LYS A 14 -24.79 -10.81 37.15
CA LYS A 14 -23.32 -10.62 36.98
C LYS A 14 -22.46 -11.45 37.95
N GLY A 15 -22.92 -12.65 38.31
CA GLY A 15 -22.23 -13.53 39.26
C GLY A 15 -22.33 -13.10 40.73
N GLN A 16 -23.08 -12.05 41.05
CA GLN A 16 -23.29 -11.54 42.42
C GLN A 16 -24.75 -11.70 42.87
N VAL A 17 -24.96 -11.74 44.18
CA VAL A 17 -26.31 -11.71 44.77
C VAL A 17 -26.75 -10.27 44.90
N VAL A 18 -27.79 -9.88 44.16
CA VAL A 18 -28.27 -8.49 44.10
C VAL A 18 -29.49 -8.25 44.98
N ALA A 19 -30.25 -9.29 45.29
CA ALA A 19 -31.32 -9.24 46.29
C ALA A 19 -31.52 -10.62 46.93
N ALA A 20 -31.96 -10.67 48.19
CA ALA A 20 -32.38 -11.89 48.86
C ALA A 20 -33.42 -11.59 49.93
N GLY A 21 -34.29 -12.56 50.23
CA GLY A 21 -35.32 -12.37 51.25
C GLY A 21 -36.12 -13.63 51.55
N THR A 22 -37.03 -13.50 52.51
CA THR A 22 -37.94 -14.58 52.93
C THR A 22 -39.38 -14.09 52.89
N LYS A 23 -40.30 -14.93 52.42
CA LYS A 23 -41.72 -14.63 52.28
C LYS A 23 -42.57 -15.79 52.81
N ASN A 24 -43.67 -15.45 53.46
CA ASN A 24 -44.58 -16.43 54.10
C ASN A 24 -45.80 -16.75 53.22
N SER A 25 -45.69 -16.50 51.91
CA SER A 25 -46.76 -16.64 50.93
C SER A 25 -46.25 -17.42 49.73
N SER A 26 -47.10 -18.28 49.17
CA SER A 26 -46.85 -19.01 47.92
C SER A 26 -46.84 -18.10 46.69
N SER A 27 -47.28 -16.84 46.83
CA SER A 27 -47.17 -15.80 45.80
C SER A 27 -46.61 -14.52 46.43
N PHE A 28 -45.51 -14.01 45.87
CA PHE A 28 -44.89 -12.75 46.27
C PHE A 28 -44.36 -12.01 45.04
N SER A 29 -44.44 -10.68 45.07
CA SER A 29 -43.90 -9.82 44.01
C SER A 29 -42.46 -9.42 44.33
N LEU A 30 -41.64 -9.35 43.29
CA LEU A 30 -40.32 -8.73 43.31
C LEU A 30 -40.30 -7.61 42.28
N THR A 31 -39.73 -6.47 42.65
CA THR A 31 -39.56 -5.33 41.74
C THR A 31 -38.13 -5.37 41.21
N PRO A 32 -37.93 -5.51 39.88
CA PRO A 32 -36.59 -5.48 39.31
C PRO A 32 -35.90 -4.14 39.55
N ASP A 33 -34.63 -4.19 39.93
CA ASP A 33 -33.75 -3.03 40.11
C ASP A 33 -32.76 -2.97 38.92
N LEU A 34 -32.15 -1.80 38.65
CA LEU A 34 -31.05 -1.66 37.68
C LEU A 34 -29.90 -2.65 37.94
N SER A 35 -29.65 -3.00 39.19
CA SER A 35 -28.66 -4.02 39.57
C SER A 35 -28.95 -5.41 39.00
N TRP A 36 -30.18 -5.68 38.55
CA TRP A 36 -30.60 -6.95 37.95
C TRP A 36 -30.25 -7.04 36.45
N SER A 37 -29.85 -5.94 35.81
CA SER A 37 -29.44 -5.86 34.41
C SER A 37 -28.04 -6.44 34.17
N PRO A 38 -27.79 -7.16 33.04
CA PRO A 38 -28.68 -7.34 31.88
C PRO A 38 -29.66 -8.50 31.99
N GLN A 39 -29.38 -9.47 32.87
CA GLN A 39 -30.23 -10.63 33.13
C GLN A 39 -30.10 -10.99 34.62
N ALA A 40 -31.21 -11.32 35.25
CA ALA A 40 -31.25 -11.79 36.64
C ALA A 40 -31.77 -13.22 36.71
N CYS A 41 -31.08 -14.04 37.51
CA CYS A 41 -31.54 -15.37 37.90
C CYS A 41 -32.21 -15.26 39.28
N VAL A 42 -33.52 -15.50 39.32
CA VAL A 42 -34.32 -15.55 40.54
C VAL A 42 -34.47 -17.00 40.95
N THR A 43 -33.79 -17.40 42.02
CA THR A 43 -33.90 -18.71 42.65
C THR A 43 -34.82 -18.62 43.85
N VAL A 44 -35.86 -19.45 43.90
CA VAL A 44 -36.75 -19.60 45.06
C VAL A 44 -36.55 -20.98 45.65
N TYR A 45 -36.40 -21.08 46.97
CA TYR A 45 -36.21 -22.35 47.67
C TYR A 45 -36.96 -22.40 49.00
N CYS A 46 -37.36 -23.60 49.42
CA CYS A 46 -37.94 -23.86 50.74
C CYS A 46 -37.24 -25.04 51.41
N LEU A 47 -37.18 -25.01 52.74
CA LEU A 47 -36.61 -26.08 53.56
C LEU A 47 -37.77 -26.90 54.15
N LEU A 48 -37.81 -28.18 53.85
CA LEU A 48 -38.79 -29.11 54.41
C LEU A 48 -38.41 -29.53 55.84
N SER A 49 -39.39 -30.05 56.59
CA SER A 49 -39.23 -30.43 57.99
C SER A 49 -38.26 -31.60 58.22
N ASP A 50 -37.95 -32.36 57.18
CA ASP A 50 -36.94 -33.44 57.16
C ASP A 50 -35.54 -32.96 56.78
N GLY A 51 -35.37 -31.65 56.51
CA GLY A 51 -34.10 -31.03 56.13
C GLY A 51 -33.84 -31.01 54.63
N GLU A 52 -34.76 -31.52 53.79
CA GLU A 52 -34.63 -31.46 52.34
C GLU A 52 -34.85 -30.03 51.81
N LEU A 53 -34.00 -29.58 50.88
CA LEU A 53 -34.10 -28.27 50.24
C LEU A 53 -34.64 -28.42 48.82
N ILE A 54 -35.80 -27.82 48.56
CA ILE A 54 -36.40 -27.79 47.23
C ILE A 54 -36.20 -26.38 46.67
N SER A 55 -35.63 -26.27 45.47
CA SER A 55 -35.38 -25.00 44.80
C SER A 55 -35.79 -25.03 43.33
N ASP A 56 -36.24 -23.89 42.82
CA ASP A 56 -36.45 -23.65 41.40
C ASP A 56 -35.88 -22.29 41.01
N SER A 57 -35.50 -22.10 39.74
CA SER A 57 -34.86 -20.88 39.25
C SER A 57 -35.43 -20.43 37.92
N VAL A 58 -35.62 -19.13 37.76
CA VAL A 58 -36.04 -18.51 36.50
C VAL A 58 -35.08 -17.38 36.11
N PHE A 59 -34.74 -17.33 34.83
CA PHE A 59 -33.93 -16.26 34.25
C PHE A 59 -34.84 -15.19 33.65
N ILE A 60 -34.64 -13.94 34.05
CA ILE A 60 -35.44 -12.79 33.62
C ILE A 60 -34.49 -11.79 32.93
N PRO A 61 -34.66 -11.52 31.62
CA PRO A 61 -33.93 -10.46 30.95
C PRO A 61 -34.45 -9.09 31.42
N ILE A 62 -33.53 -8.18 31.73
CA ILE A 62 -33.86 -6.82 32.20
C ILE A 62 -33.43 -5.82 31.13
N GLN A 63 -34.41 -5.21 30.45
CA GLN A 63 -34.15 -4.18 29.46
C GLN A 63 -33.52 -2.95 30.13
N LYS A 64 -32.35 -2.55 29.65
CA LYS A 64 -31.68 -1.32 30.08
C LYS A 64 -32.31 -0.14 29.35
N HIS A 65 -32.58 0.95 30.07
CA HIS A 65 -33.04 2.19 29.45
C HIS A 65 -31.89 2.86 28.69
N ASN A 66 -32.19 3.50 27.56
CA ASN A 66 -31.21 4.28 26.81
C ASN A 66 -30.67 5.40 27.72
N LEU A 67 -29.38 5.32 28.04
CA LEU A 67 -28.74 6.26 28.97
C LEU A 67 -28.53 7.64 28.35
N VAL A 68 -28.54 7.71 27.01
CA VAL A 68 -28.21 8.91 26.24
C VAL A 68 -29.05 9.01 24.97
N THR A 69 -29.32 10.25 24.57
CA THR A 69 -29.91 10.62 23.28
C THR A 69 -28.99 11.59 22.55
N LEU A 70 -28.94 11.44 21.22
CA LEU A 70 -28.13 12.24 20.30
C LEU A 70 -29.06 12.99 19.36
N ASN A 71 -28.86 14.30 19.22
CA ASN A 71 -29.63 15.13 18.31
C ASN A 71 -28.72 16.09 17.53
N TRP A 72 -28.90 16.13 16.21
CA TRP A 72 -28.31 17.15 15.36
C TRP A 72 -29.08 18.47 15.46
N SER A 73 -28.41 19.59 15.20
CA SER A 73 -29.05 20.92 15.14
C SER A 73 -30.03 21.07 13.97
N LYS A 74 -29.91 20.22 12.94
CA LYS A 74 -30.77 20.15 11.75
C LYS A 74 -31.01 18.70 11.36
N GLU A 75 -32.08 18.42 10.61
CA GLU A 75 -32.29 17.09 9.99
C GLU A 75 -31.65 16.98 8.60
N LYS A 76 -31.52 18.12 7.90
CA LYS A 76 -30.86 18.24 6.60
C LYS A 76 -29.87 19.40 6.59
N ALA A 77 -28.75 19.24 5.89
CA ALA A 77 -27.74 20.28 5.71
C ALA A 77 -27.09 20.20 4.32
N GLN A 78 -26.53 21.32 3.85
CA GLN A 78 -25.73 21.35 2.62
C GLN A 78 -24.23 21.26 2.94
N PRO A 79 -23.39 20.73 2.04
CA PRO A 79 -21.94 20.81 2.17
C PRO A 79 -21.44 22.23 2.47
N GLY A 80 -20.49 22.37 3.39
CA GLY A 80 -19.97 23.65 3.87
C GLY A 80 -20.84 24.33 4.94
N GLU A 81 -22.09 23.90 5.16
CA GLU A 81 -22.88 24.42 6.29
C GLU A 81 -22.29 23.98 7.64
N GLN A 82 -22.54 24.79 8.66
CA GLN A 82 -22.16 24.48 10.03
C GLN A 82 -23.34 23.89 10.81
N VAL A 83 -23.15 22.69 11.36
CA VAL A 83 -24.10 21.97 12.23
C VAL A 83 -23.48 21.70 13.58
N SER A 84 -24.29 21.42 14.60
CA SER A 84 -23.80 21.02 15.93
C SER A 84 -24.53 19.76 16.41
N LEU A 85 -23.84 18.96 17.21
CA LEU A 85 -24.38 17.73 17.79
C LEU A 85 -24.60 17.94 19.28
N THR A 86 -25.81 17.61 19.76
CA THR A 86 -26.16 17.69 21.19
C THR A 86 -26.38 16.30 21.75
N VAL A 87 -25.67 16.01 22.83
CA VAL A 87 -25.82 14.81 23.65
C VAL A 87 -26.64 15.18 24.89
N ALA A 88 -27.73 14.45 25.15
CA ALA A 88 -28.46 14.55 26.39
C ALA A 88 -28.40 13.21 27.14
N ALA A 89 -27.84 13.24 28.35
CA ALA A 89 -27.65 12.09 29.23
C ALA A 89 -28.70 12.06 30.35
N ALA A 90 -29.09 10.84 30.75
CA ALA A 90 -30.03 10.62 31.84
C ALA A 90 -29.49 11.11 33.19
N GLU A 91 -28.16 11.13 33.35
CA GLU A 91 -27.46 11.57 34.55
C GLU A 91 -26.43 12.66 34.26
N SER A 92 -26.17 13.49 35.27
CA SER A 92 -25.05 14.43 35.31
C SER A 92 -23.76 13.70 35.67
N LYS A 93 -22.60 14.20 35.23
CA LYS A 93 -21.25 13.66 35.49
C LYS A 93 -20.99 12.31 34.82
N VAL A 94 -21.22 12.24 33.51
CA VAL A 94 -20.93 11.05 32.70
C VAL A 94 -19.82 11.34 31.69
N GLN A 95 -18.95 10.36 31.44
CA GLN A 95 -17.97 10.43 30.36
C GLN A 95 -18.61 9.96 29.06
N VAL A 96 -18.33 10.65 27.96
CA VAL A 96 -18.96 10.41 26.66
C VAL A 96 -17.91 10.41 25.56
N GLY A 97 -17.83 9.31 24.83
CA GLY A 97 -17.12 9.20 23.56
C GLY A 97 -18.09 9.28 22.39
N ILE A 98 -17.79 10.09 21.38
CA ILE A 98 -18.65 10.33 20.21
C ILE A 98 -17.83 10.14 18.95
N VAL A 99 -18.40 9.44 17.97
CA VAL A 99 -17.83 9.31 16.64
C VAL A 99 -18.85 9.83 15.62
N VAL A 100 -18.41 10.76 14.78
CA VAL A 100 -19.16 11.25 13.63
C VAL A 100 -18.52 10.69 12.37
N MET A 101 -19.35 10.04 11.55
CA MET A 101 -18.96 9.33 10.34
C MET A 101 -19.68 9.93 9.13
N GLY A 102 -18.99 10.06 8.00
CA GLY A 102 -19.58 10.46 6.73
C GLY A 102 -19.60 9.29 5.75
N ALA A 103 -20.69 9.14 4.99
CA ALA A 103 -20.73 8.15 3.92
C ALA A 103 -21.64 8.51 2.74
N ASP A 104 -21.42 7.77 1.65
CA ASP A 104 -22.25 7.78 0.45
C ASP A 104 -23.35 6.72 0.55
N SER A 105 -24.55 7.06 0.06
CA SER A 105 -25.76 6.25 0.09
C SER A 105 -25.63 4.91 -0.64
N SER A 106 -24.70 4.83 -1.61
CA SER A 106 -24.34 3.62 -2.35
C SER A 106 -23.70 2.53 -1.47
N MET A 107 -23.17 2.90 -0.28
CA MET A 107 -22.42 2.02 0.60
C MET A 107 -23.25 1.46 1.77
N LEU A 108 -24.47 1.97 2.03
CA LEU A 108 -25.33 1.41 3.07
C LEU A 108 -26.06 0.18 2.57
N GLN A 109 -25.59 -1.00 2.96
CA GLN A 109 -26.41 -2.21 2.90
C GLN A 109 -27.65 -2.05 3.81
N SER A 110 -28.74 -2.76 3.48
CA SER A 110 -29.92 -2.83 4.32
C SER A 110 -29.56 -3.51 5.65
N ALA A 111 -29.75 -2.81 6.76
CA ALA A 111 -29.42 -3.29 8.10
C ALA A 111 -29.98 -4.71 8.33
N PRO A 112 -29.16 -5.68 8.80
CA PRO A 112 -29.67 -6.96 9.24
C PRO A 112 -30.60 -6.76 10.44
N ASP A 113 -31.67 -7.56 10.53
CA ASP A 113 -32.55 -7.64 11.70
C ASP A 113 -31.78 -8.27 12.90
N PHE A 114 -30.79 -7.56 13.45
CA PHE A 114 -30.19 -7.91 14.72
C PHE A 114 -31.23 -7.64 15.81
N LYS A 115 -31.81 -8.70 16.37
CA LYS A 115 -32.66 -8.58 17.56
C LYS A 115 -31.86 -7.86 18.66
N LEU A 116 -32.35 -6.72 19.14
CA LEU A 116 -31.74 -5.92 20.22
C LEU A 116 -31.28 -6.78 21.41
N GLU A 117 -31.98 -7.88 21.68
CA GLU A 117 -31.68 -8.83 22.76
C GLU A 117 -30.30 -9.49 22.66
N GLN A 118 -29.77 -9.75 21.45
CA GLN A 118 -28.42 -10.34 21.28
C GLN A 118 -27.28 -9.35 21.58
N ILE A 119 -27.54 -8.04 21.43
CA ILE A 119 -26.52 -6.98 21.52
C ILE A 119 -26.18 -6.64 22.97
N TYR A 120 -27.14 -6.81 23.89
CA TYR A 120 -26.92 -6.58 25.33
C TYR A 120 -26.17 -7.73 26.05
N ASN A 121 -25.84 -8.82 25.34
CA ASN A 121 -24.92 -9.87 25.80
C ASN A 121 -23.45 -9.40 25.74
N LEU A 122 -23.15 -8.18 26.18
CA LEU A 122 -21.79 -7.82 26.58
C LEU A 122 -21.40 -8.80 27.68
N LYS A 123 -20.55 -9.80 27.37
CA LYS A 123 -20.00 -10.74 28.35
C LYS A 123 -19.36 -9.92 29.47
N THR A 124 -20.07 -9.73 30.58
CA THR A 124 -19.47 -9.18 31.80
C THR A 124 -18.48 -10.21 32.31
N MET A 125 -17.20 -10.01 32.03
CA MET A 125 -16.09 -10.76 32.61
C MET A 125 -16.16 -10.58 34.13
N SER A 126 -16.76 -11.55 34.81
CA SER A 126 -16.71 -11.64 36.27
C SER A 126 -15.71 -12.73 36.64
N ASN A 127 -14.91 -12.52 37.67
CA ASN A 127 -13.95 -13.51 38.17
C ASN A 127 -14.64 -14.72 38.87
N VAL A 128 -15.96 -14.86 38.73
CA VAL A 128 -16.75 -15.91 39.38
C VAL A 128 -16.94 -17.06 38.40
N ARG A 129 -16.25 -18.19 38.63
CA ARG A 129 -16.57 -19.46 37.97
C ARG A 129 -17.96 -19.89 38.40
N VAL A 130 -18.96 -19.64 37.55
CA VAL A 130 -20.29 -20.24 37.72
C VAL A 130 -20.14 -21.74 37.46
N ASN A 131 -20.55 -22.56 38.42
CA ASN A 131 -20.48 -24.02 38.32
C ASN A 131 -21.58 -24.48 37.34
N ASN A 132 -21.20 -24.90 36.13
CA ASN A 132 -22.10 -25.23 35.01
C ASN A 132 -23.05 -26.44 35.22
N ASN A 133 -23.08 -27.03 36.42
CA ASN A 133 -23.82 -28.26 36.69
C ASN A 133 -25.30 -28.06 37.03
N MET A 134 -25.85 -26.84 36.93
CA MET A 134 -27.26 -26.54 37.22
C MET A 134 -28.04 -25.92 36.04
N LEU A 135 -27.54 -26.02 34.81
CA LEU A 135 -28.29 -25.62 33.61
C LEU A 135 -29.09 -26.81 33.03
N PRO A 136 -30.33 -26.62 32.56
CA PRO A 136 -31.06 -27.64 31.80
C PRO A 136 -30.26 -28.05 30.56
N ARG A 137 -30.22 -29.35 30.26
CA ARG A 137 -29.41 -29.99 29.21
C ARG A 137 -29.57 -29.44 27.78
N ASN A 138 -30.54 -28.56 27.49
CA ASN A 138 -30.80 -28.04 26.15
C ASN A 138 -30.05 -26.73 25.82
N GLU A 139 -29.40 -26.06 26.77
CA GLU A 139 -28.65 -24.82 26.48
C GLU A 139 -27.13 -25.02 26.36
N ASN A 140 -26.61 -26.21 26.69
CA ASN A 140 -25.17 -26.49 26.62
C ASN A 140 -24.59 -26.41 25.21
N ASP A 141 -25.40 -26.53 24.16
CA ASP A 141 -24.96 -26.43 22.76
C ASP A 141 -24.78 -24.98 22.28
N LEU A 142 -25.26 -23.97 23.03
CA LEU A 142 -25.10 -22.55 22.67
C LEU A 142 -23.84 -21.90 23.27
N PHE A 143 -23.18 -22.54 24.25
CA PHE A 143 -22.06 -21.95 24.98
C PHE A 143 -20.67 -22.24 24.39
N ASN A 144 -20.55 -23.21 23.48
CA ASN A 144 -19.23 -23.68 23.01
C ASN A 144 -18.78 -23.14 21.64
N ASN A 145 -19.62 -22.39 20.90
CA ASN A 145 -19.30 -21.95 19.53
C ASN A 145 -19.63 -20.47 19.25
N LEU A 146 -19.06 -19.52 20.00
CA LEU A 146 -19.06 -18.12 19.58
C LEU A 146 -17.74 -17.42 19.93
N ASP A 147 -17.10 -16.88 18.89
CA ASP A 147 -15.91 -16.02 18.88
C ASP A 147 -15.83 -15.05 20.06
N ASN A 148 -14.60 -14.74 20.47
CA ASN A 148 -14.26 -13.81 21.55
C ASN A 148 -14.50 -12.31 21.25
N ASP A 149 -15.12 -11.95 20.12
CA ASP A 149 -15.41 -10.55 19.79
C ASP A 149 -16.55 -9.95 20.62
N LEU A 150 -16.38 -8.70 21.05
CA LEU A 150 -17.44 -7.90 21.69
C LEU A 150 -18.59 -7.69 20.69
N THR A 151 -19.81 -8.03 21.10
CA THR A 151 -21.04 -7.87 20.28
C THR A 151 -21.28 -6.42 19.82
N VAL A 152 -20.83 -5.43 20.61
CA VAL A 152 -20.88 -4.00 20.24
C VAL A 152 -19.95 -3.67 19.07
N GLU A 153 -18.75 -4.27 19.05
CA GLU A 153 -17.78 -4.11 17.96
C GLU A 153 -18.35 -4.66 16.65
N LYS A 154 -18.88 -5.90 16.67
CA LYS A 154 -19.54 -6.50 15.49
C LYS A 154 -20.69 -5.63 14.96
N HIS A 155 -21.48 -5.01 15.84
CA HIS A 155 -22.62 -4.18 15.47
C HIS A 155 -22.22 -2.82 14.89
N TRP A 156 -21.27 -2.12 15.52
CA TRP A 156 -20.80 -0.84 14.99
C TRP A 156 -19.92 -1.01 13.75
N ARG A 157 -19.16 -2.11 13.63
CA ARG A 157 -18.37 -2.41 12.44
C ARG A 157 -19.21 -2.42 11.17
N TYR A 158 -20.44 -2.94 11.24
CA TYR A 158 -21.39 -2.87 10.13
C TYR A 158 -21.68 -1.44 9.64
N TRP A 159 -21.73 -0.47 10.56
CA TRP A 159 -21.97 0.94 10.23
C TRP A 159 -20.69 1.71 9.92
N MET A 160 -19.54 1.25 10.42
CA MET A 160 -18.24 1.91 10.24
C MET A 160 -17.52 1.47 8.96
N ASP A 161 -17.72 0.21 8.52
CA ASP A 161 -17.15 -0.33 7.30
C ASP A 161 -17.64 0.49 6.09
N GLY A 162 -16.71 1.15 5.40
CA GLY A 162 -17.02 2.01 4.24
C GLY A 162 -17.40 3.46 4.57
N THR A 163 -17.18 3.91 5.81
CA THR A 163 -17.39 5.31 6.22
C THR A 163 -16.09 5.99 6.62
N ASP A 164 -15.94 7.28 6.31
CA ASP A 164 -14.81 8.08 6.77
C ASP A 164 -15.14 8.77 8.09
N SER A 165 -14.21 8.74 9.05
CA SER A 165 -14.40 9.43 10.32
C SER A 165 -14.21 10.93 10.14
N VAL A 166 -15.25 11.70 10.41
CA VAL A 166 -15.25 13.16 10.27
C VAL A 166 -14.78 13.83 11.56
N SER A 167 -15.20 13.34 12.72
CA SER A 167 -14.81 13.91 14.02
C SER A 167 -14.93 12.90 15.15
N TRP A 168 -14.05 13.03 16.13
CA TRP A 168 -14.03 12.25 17.37
C TRP A 168 -14.08 13.21 18.56
N PHE A 169 -15.00 12.96 19.49
CA PHE A 169 -15.11 13.74 20.72
C PHE A 169 -14.98 12.83 21.93
N ASP A 170 -14.16 13.24 22.89
CA ASP A 170 -14.10 12.65 24.23
C ASP A 170 -14.39 13.77 25.23
N THR A 171 -15.52 13.69 25.93
CA THR A 171 -16.04 14.80 26.73
C THR A 171 -16.71 14.33 28.02
N PHE A 172 -16.71 15.22 29.01
CA PHE A 172 -17.37 15.01 30.30
C PHE A 172 -18.63 15.87 30.38
N VAL A 173 -19.79 15.24 30.56
CA VAL A 173 -21.09 15.92 30.60
C VAL A 173 -21.43 16.27 32.05
N SER A 174 -21.19 17.52 32.45
CA SER A 174 -21.49 18.00 33.82
C SER A 174 -22.99 18.17 34.08
N ASP A 175 -23.71 18.83 33.17
CA ASP A 175 -25.06 19.35 33.40
C ASP A 175 -26.12 18.66 32.52
N LYS A 176 -26.05 17.32 32.46
CA LYS A 176 -26.95 16.41 31.71
C LYS A 176 -27.02 16.62 30.20
N SER A 177 -26.43 17.68 29.65
CA SER A 177 -26.31 17.87 28.21
C SER A 177 -24.97 18.48 27.84
N TRP A 178 -24.48 18.15 26.66
CA TRP A 178 -23.29 18.71 26.05
C TRP A 178 -23.58 18.96 24.57
N THR A 179 -23.11 20.09 24.05
CA THR A 179 -23.23 20.44 22.63
C THR A 179 -21.84 20.63 22.07
N SER A 180 -21.58 20.03 20.91
CA SER A 180 -20.30 20.15 20.22
C SER A 180 -20.05 21.57 19.73
N GLU A 181 -18.78 21.87 19.43
CA GLU A 181 -18.47 22.97 18.52
C GLU A 181 -19.11 22.73 17.14
N LYS A 182 -19.17 23.80 16.33
CA LYS A 182 -19.75 23.73 15.00
C LYS A 182 -18.91 22.83 14.09
N ILE A 183 -19.54 21.78 13.58
CA ILE A 183 -19.00 20.83 12.61
C ILE A 183 -19.37 21.34 11.22
N THR A 184 -18.36 21.57 10.38
CA THR A 184 -18.57 21.89 8.95
C THR A 184 -18.92 20.61 8.21
N VAL A 185 -20.03 20.60 7.48
CA VAL A 185 -20.46 19.45 6.68
C VAL A 185 -19.46 19.24 5.51
N PRO A 186 -18.79 18.08 5.40
CA PRO A 186 -17.88 17.80 4.29
C PRO A 186 -18.61 17.76 2.93
N ASP A 187 -17.91 18.10 1.85
CA ASP A 187 -18.42 17.85 0.50
C ASP A 187 -18.23 16.37 0.10
N GLY A 188 -19.11 15.86 -0.77
CA GLY A 188 -19.07 14.48 -1.24
C GLY A 188 -19.71 13.42 -0.33
N VAL A 189 -20.30 13.80 0.81
CA VAL A 189 -21.05 12.88 1.69
C VAL A 189 -22.56 13.05 1.52
N THR A 190 -23.32 11.95 1.63
CA THR A 190 -24.80 11.97 1.52
C THR A 190 -25.50 11.93 2.88
N PHE A 191 -24.79 11.49 3.93
CA PHE A 191 -25.24 11.61 5.31
C PHE A 191 -24.06 11.68 6.28
N LEU A 192 -24.31 12.29 7.43
CA LEU A 192 -23.45 12.21 8.62
C LEU A 192 -24.15 11.36 9.68
N GLY A 193 -23.52 10.27 10.11
CA GLY A 193 -23.99 9.40 11.18
C GLY A 193 -23.21 9.66 12.46
N ALA A 194 -23.89 9.89 13.58
CA ALA A 194 -23.27 10.01 14.89
C ALA A 194 -23.62 8.83 15.79
N VAL A 195 -22.61 8.26 16.45
CA VAL A 195 -22.78 7.25 17.51
C VAL A 195 -22.11 7.73 18.79
N VAL A 196 -22.66 7.30 19.93
CA VAL A 196 -22.16 7.66 21.26
C VAL A 196 -21.96 6.43 22.13
N LEU A 197 -20.84 6.43 22.85
CA LEU A 197 -20.53 5.59 24.01
C LEU A 197 -20.54 6.45 25.27
N VAL A 198 -21.22 6.01 26.33
CA VAL A 198 -21.31 6.74 27.61
C VAL A 198 -20.95 5.84 28.76
N MET A 199 -20.15 6.36 29.70
CA MET A 199 -19.79 5.70 30.94
C MET A 199 -20.28 6.54 32.12
N SER A 200 -21.24 5.98 32.87
CA SER A 200 -21.72 6.51 34.15
C SER A 200 -21.20 5.62 35.29
N GLU A 201 -20.83 6.22 36.42
CA GLU A 201 -20.49 5.47 37.64
C GLU A 201 -21.69 4.67 38.18
N ASN A 202 -22.91 5.21 38.07
CA ASN A 202 -24.12 4.59 38.63
C ASN A 202 -24.80 3.64 37.63
N LEU A 203 -24.85 4.04 36.36
CA LEU A 203 -25.58 3.32 35.31
C LEU A 203 -24.67 2.46 34.43
N GLY A 204 -23.35 2.54 34.62
CA GLY A 204 -22.35 1.81 33.85
C GLY A 204 -22.24 2.29 32.40
N LEU A 205 -21.88 1.37 31.51
CA LEU A 205 -21.72 1.63 30.08
C LEU A 205 -23.08 1.68 29.36
N GLY A 206 -23.32 2.70 28.55
CA GLY A 206 -24.43 2.81 27.61
C GLY A 206 -23.94 3.25 26.24
N PHE A 207 -24.73 2.99 25.20
CA PHE A 207 -24.38 3.39 23.84
C PHE A 207 -25.63 3.56 22.98
N THR A 208 -25.51 4.23 21.85
CA THR A 208 -26.58 4.34 20.84
C THR A 208 -26.48 3.18 19.83
N PRO A 209 -27.50 2.33 19.71
CA PRO A 209 -27.45 1.15 18.84
C PRO A 209 -27.58 1.50 17.36
N VAL A 210 -28.25 2.61 17.02
CA VAL A 210 -28.41 3.09 15.65
C VAL A 210 -27.77 4.47 15.55
N PRO A 211 -26.96 4.76 14.51
CA PRO A 211 -26.41 6.09 14.31
C PRO A 211 -27.51 7.13 14.14
N GLN A 212 -27.41 8.27 14.82
CA GLN A 212 -28.27 9.42 14.57
C GLN A 212 -27.83 10.08 13.26
N LYS A 213 -28.73 10.14 12.28
CA LYS A 213 -28.42 10.59 10.92
C LYS A 213 -28.77 12.06 10.71
N LEU A 214 -27.88 12.77 10.03
CA LEU A 214 -28.11 14.06 9.37
C LEU A 214 -27.99 13.82 7.87
N THR A 215 -29.03 14.12 7.10
CA THR A 215 -28.97 13.97 5.64
C THR A 215 -28.22 15.15 5.04
N VAL A 216 -27.25 14.87 4.18
CA VAL A 216 -26.52 15.87 3.43
C VAL A 216 -26.99 15.83 1.99
N SER A 217 -27.56 16.92 1.51
CA SER A 217 -28.09 17.01 0.16
C SER A 217 -27.83 18.39 -0.41
N LYS A 218 -27.30 18.45 -1.64
CA LYS A 218 -27.35 19.65 -2.47
C LYS A 218 -28.65 19.61 -3.27
N ASP A 219 -29.30 20.76 -3.43
CA ASP A 219 -30.50 20.86 -4.29
C ASP A 219 -30.12 20.83 -5.78
N PHE A 220 -28.86 21.10 -6.07
CA PHE A 220 -28.25 21.12 -7.40
C PHE A 220 -26.81 20.62 -7.28
N SER A 221 -26.39 19.64 -8.09
CA SER A 221 -25.03 19.11 -8.04
C SER A 221 -24.41 18.90 -9.42
N LEU A 222 -23.09 19.05 -9.47
CA LEU A 222 -22.24 18.81 -10.63
C LEU A 222 -21.25 17.69 -10.32
N SER A 223 -21.14 16.72 -11.21
CA SER A 223 -20.09 15.69 -11.19
C SER A 223 -19.37 15.63 -12.53
N LEU A 224 -18.07 15.38 -12.52
CA LEU A 224 -17.26 15.28 -13.72
C LEU A 224 -16.72 13.85 -13.87
N VAL A 225 -16.99 13.23 -15.01
CA VAL A 225 -16.43 11.92 -15.38
C VAL A 225 -15.13 12.16 -16.14
N ALA A 226 -14.01 12.02 -15.44
CA ALA A 226 -12.66 12.16 -15.99
C ALA A 226 -11.73 11.06 -15.43
N PRO A 227 -10.83 10.49 -16.25
CA PRO A 227 -9.85 9.53 -15.78
C PRO A 227 -8.81 10.22 -14.89
N PRO A 228 -8.05 9.43 -14.10
CA PRO A 228 -6.96 9.96 -13.30
C PRO A 228 -5.73 10.35 -14.13
N HIS A 229 -5.53 9.74 -15.30
CA HIS A 229 -4.43 10.03 -16.21
C HIS A 229 -4.84 9.87 -17.69
N ILE A 230 -4.05 10.46 -18.58
CA ILE A 230 -4.17 10.37 -20.04
C ILE A 230 -2.79 10.51 -20.69
N ILE A 231 -2.61 10.01 -21.91
CA ILE A 231 -1.37 10.15 -22.67
C ILE A 231 -1.46 11.38 -23.58
N ARG A 232 -0.39 12.16 -23.70
CA ARG A 232 -0.34 13.32 -24.59
C ARG A 232 -0.64 12.94 -26.04
N GLY A 233 -1.47 13.74 -26.69
CA GLY A 233 -1.93 13.50 -28.05
C GLY A 233 -3.11 12.53 -28.18
N GLU A 234 -3.68 12.07 -27.05
CA GLU A 234 -5.03 11.49 -26.99
C GLU A 234 -6.09 12.59 -26.85
N GLU A 235 -7.32 12.29 -27.25
CA GLU A 235 -8.48 13.17 -27.08
C GLU A 235 -9.43 12.57 -26.03
N ILE A 236 -9.94 13.37 -25.11
CA ILE A 236 -10.94 12.93 -24.13
C ILE A 236 -12.23 13.71 -24.27
N VAL A 237 -13.35 13.00 -24.20
CA VAL A 237 -14.67 13.61 -24.06
C VAL A 237 -15.05 13.60 -22.58
N LEU A 238 -14.87 14.76 -21.94
CA LEU A 238 -15.29 14.99 -20.57
C LEU A 238 -16.81 15.02 -20.50
N GLU A 239 -17.37 14.35 -19.50
CA GLU A 239 -18.81 14.30 -19.28
C GLU A 239 -19.14 14.92 -17.92
N ALA A 240 -19.71 16.12 -17.97
CA ALA A 240 -20.21 16.84 -16.81
C ALA A 240 -21.67 16.46 -16.62
N ASN A 241 -21.99 15.72 -15.55
CA ASN A 241 -23.36 15.36 -15.20
C ASN A 241 -23.90 16.34 -14.16
N ILE A 242 -25.06 16.90 -14.45
CA ILE A 242 -25.74 17.87 -13.62
C ILE A 242 -27.04 17.24 -13.13
N PHE A 243 -27.25 17.29 -11.82
CA PHE A 243 -28.44 16.76 -11.17
C PHE A 243 -29.26 17.91 -10.60
N ASN A 244 -30.54 17.92 -10.95
CA ASN A 244 -31.52 18.84 -10.38
C ASN A 244 -32.41 18.06 -9.40
N TYR A 245 -32.34 18.40 -8.12
CA TYR A 245 -33.19 17.81 -7.08
C TYR A 245 -34.34 18.74 -6.66
N LEU A 246 -34.51 19.89 -7.34
CA LEU A 246 -35.62 20.80 -7.11
C LEU A 246 -36.91 20.28 -7.78
N GLU A 247 -38.04 20.76 -7.26
CA GLU A 247 -39.39 20.39 -7.71
C GLU A 247 -39.77 20.99 -9.09
N HIS A 248 -38.94 21.88 -9.64
CA HIS A 248 -39.17 22.55 -10.92
C HIS A 248 -37.98 22.41 -11.86
N ASN A 249 -38.20 22.76 -13.13
CA ASN A 249 -37.17 22.67 -14.17
C ASN A 249 -36.19 23.84 -14.05
N LEU A 250 -34.91 23.57 -14.33
CA LEU A 250 -33.84 24.56 -14.36
C LEU A 250 -33.28 24.74 -15.77
N GLU A 251 -32.98 25.99 -16.12
CA GLU A 251 -32.08 26.31 -17.23
C GLU A 251 -30.67 26.51 -16.68
N VAL A 252 -29.74 25.69 -17.14
CA VAL A 252 -28.37 25.60 -16.62
C VAL A 252 -27.39 25.90 -17.73
N ILE A 253 -26.40 26.74 -17.46
CA ILE A 253 -25.26 26.99 -18.32
C ILE A 253 -24.05 26.28 -17.69
N VAL A 254 -23.49 25.32 -18.42
CA VAL A 254 -22.28 24.58 -18.03
C VAL A 254 -21.10 25.15 -18.79
N LEU A 255 -20.08 25.57 -18.05
CA LEU A 255 -18.88 26.26 -18.51
C LEU A 255 -17.67 25.37 -18.23
N LEU A 256 -16.85 25.11 -19.24
CA LEU A 256 -15.51 24.56 -19.04
C LEU A 256 -14.48 25.68 -19.25
N ALA A 257 -13.76 26.02 -18.18
CA ALA A 257 -12.75 27.09 -18.20
C ALA A 257 -11.65 26.78 -19.20
N GLN A 258 -11.27 27.77 -20.01
CA GLN A 258 -10.16 27.65 -20.96
C GLN A 258 -8.81 27.69 -20.22
N SER A 259 -7.87 26.86 -20.64
CA SER A 259 -6.48 26.86 -20.16
C SER A 259 -5.53 26.69 -21.33
N GLU A 260 -4.28 27.15 -21.19
CA GLU A 260 -3.22 26.88 -22.17
C GLU A 260 -2.77 25.41 -22.16
N ALA A 261 -3.14 24.65 -21.11
CA ALA A 261 -2.75 23.25 -20.93
C ALA A 261 -3.48 22.28 -21.90
N PHE A 262 -4.61 22.67 -22.48
CA PHE A 262 -5.39 21.85 -23.40
C PHE A 262 -6.10 22.70 -24.45
N LYS A 263 -6.53 22.08 -25.56
CA LYS A 263 -7.37 22.72 -26.57
C LYS A 263 -8.69 21.97 -26.72
N PHE A 264 -9.73 22.67 -27.15
CA PHE A 264 -11.01 22.07 -27.50
C PHE A 264 -10.96 21.51 -28.91
N VAL A 265 -11.32 20.24 -29.09
CA VAL A 265 -11.17 19.54 -30.38
C VAL A 265 -12.08 20.11 -31.47
N LEU A 266 -13.30 20.52 -31.10
CA LEU A 266 -14.32 21.00 -32.06
C LEU A 266 -14.34 22.53 -32.23
N SER A 267 -13.40 23.27 -31.66
CA SER A 267 -13.34 24.73 -31.79
C SER A 267 -12.63 25.13 -33.09
N ASN A 268 -13.42 25.47 -34.12
CA ASN A 268 -12.92 26.06 -35.35
C ASN A 268 -12.62 27.55 -35.13
N GLN A 269 -11.40 27.92 -34.70
CA GLN A 269 -10.68 29.17 -35.06
C GLN A 269 -9.49 29.45 -34.13
N ARG A 270 -8.36 29.87 -34.72
CA ARG A 270 -7.06 30.02 -34.04
C ARG A 270 -6.89 31.28 -33.17
N ASP A 271 -7.85 32.21 -33.10
CA ASP A 271 -7.57 33.55 -32.54
C ASP A 271 -8.70 34.21 -31.72
N MET A 272 -9.69 33.47 -31.21
CA MET A 272 -10.69 34.05 -30.29
C MET A 272 -10.91 33.13 -29.08
N SER A 273 -10.82 33.69 -27.87
CA SER A 273 -11.15 32.99 -26.63
C SER A 273 -12.63 32.59 -26.68
N VAL A 274 -12.89 31.33 -27.02
CA VAL A 274 -14.22 30.73 -26.99
C VAL A 274 -14.40 30.13 -25.61
N ILE A 275 -15.23 30.76 -24.78
CA ILE A 275 -15.77 30.10 -23.60
C ILE A 275 -16.65 28.97 -24.12
N ASN A 276 -16.26 27.71 -23.88
CA ASN A 276 -17.08 26.56 -24.23
C ASN A 276 -18.19 26.43 -23.20
N ALA A 277 -19.34 27.01 -23.53
CA ALA A 277 -20.54 27.00 -22.73
C ALA A 277 -21.62 26.12 -23.38
N LYS A 278 -22.38 25.39 -22.55
CA LYS A 278 -23.54 24.61 -22.96
C LYS A 278 -24.75 24.95 -22.13
N GLN A 279 -25.84 25.28 -22.81
CA GLN A 279 -27.13 25.44 -22.17
C GLN A 279 -27.84 24.08 -22.13
N LEU A 280 -28.34 23.71 -20.97
CA LEU A 280 -29.15 22.52 -20.73
C LEU A 280 -30.44 22.93 -20.04
N THR A 281 -31.54 22.28 -20.40
CA THR A 281 -32.80 22.35 -19.65
C THR A 281 -32.95 21.04 -18.90
N ILE A 282 -32.96 21.11 -17.57
CA ILE A 282 -33.01 19.93 -16.70
C ILE A 282 -34.38 19.90 -16.02
N GLY A 283 -35.09 18.80 -16.16
CA GLY A 283 -36.38 18.61 -15.50
C GLY A 283 -36.28 18.57 -13.97
N SER A 284 -37.41 18.70 -13.30
CA SER A 284 -37.55 18.37 -11.87
C SER A 284 -37.11 16.93 -11.58
N HIS A 285 -36.31 16.74 -10.53
CA HIS A 285 -35.73 15.44 -10.13
C HIS A 285 -35.06 14.66 -11.27
N ALA A 286 -34.44 15.38 -12.22
CA ALA A 286 -33.81 14.81 -13.40
C ALA A 286 -32.32 15.17 -13.50
N SER A 287 -31.61 14.46 -14.35
CA SER A 287 -30.20 14.71 -14.65
C SER A 287 -29.98 14.92 -16.15
N ALA A 288 -29.01 15.75 -16.48
CA ALA A 288 -28.54 15.94 -17.86
C ALA A 288 -27.03 16.05 -17.90
N SER A 289 -26.43 15.78 -19.06
CA SER A 289 -24.97 15.74 -19.21
C SER A 289 -24.49 16.66 -20.33
N ALA A 290 -23.44 17.42 -20.06
CA ALA A 290 -22.71 18.23 -21.04
C ALA A 290 -21.40 17.52 -21.41
N LEU A 291 -21.15 17.36 -22.71
CA LEU A 291 -19.94 16.70 -23.23
C LEU A 291 -18.92 17.71 -23.76
N PHE A 292 -17.66 17.64 -23.32
CA PHE A 292 -16.59 18.54 -23.77
C PHE A 292 -15.38 17.76 -24.28
N PRO A 293 -15.16 17.72 -25.62
CA PRO A 293 -13.98 17.09 -26.18
C PRO A 293 -12.75 18.00 -26.07
N ILE A 294 -11.71 17.54 -25.37
CA ILE A 294 -10.45 18.25 -25.19
C ILE A 294 -9.23 17.38 -25.55
N GLU A 295 -8.15 18.02 -25.95
CA GLU A 295 -6.84 17.41 -26.21
C GLU A 295 -5.80 18.08 -25.30
N PRO A 296 -5.18 17.34 -24.36
CA PRO A 296 -4.08 17.84 -23.55
C PRO A 296 -2.81 18.14 -24.35
N LEU A 297 -2.15 19.24 -24.04
CA LEU A 297 -0.96 19.72 -24.74
C LEU A 297 0.32 19.69 -23.88
N VAL A 298 0.17 19.88 -22.57
CA VAL A 298 1.29 19.99 -21.62
C VAL A 298 1.39 18.71 -20.79
N LEU A 299 2.61 18.22 -20.57
CA LEU A 299 2.89 17.08 -19.71
C LEU A 299 2.85 17.47 -18.23
N GLY A 300 2.45 16.54 -17.37
CA GLY A 300 2.30 16.77 -15.92
C GLY A 300 0.85 16.98 -15.50
N GLU A 301 0.64 17.56 -14.33
CA GLU A 301 -0.70 17.83 -13.82
C GLU A 301 -1.34 19.01 -14.56
N MET A 302 -2.54 18.79 -15.10
CA MET A 302 -3.40 19.83 -15.65
C MET A 302 -4.69 19.94 -14.83
N GLU A 303 -5.13 21.17 -14.58
CA GLU A 303 -6.39 21.43 -13.88
C GLU A 303 -7.53 21.68 -14.88
N ILE A 304 -8.67 21.04 -14.63
CA ILE A 304 -9.90 21.14 -15.40
C ILE A 304 -10.95 21.73 -14.45
N SER A 305 -11.42 22.94 -14.74
CA SER A 305 -12.45 23.60 -13.94
C SER A 305 -13.76 23.64 -14.73
N VAL A 306 -14.79 22.98 -14.19
CA VAL A 306 -16.15 22.99 -14.75
C VAL A 306 -17.07 23.68 -13.75
N GLU A 307 -17.89 24.60 -14.25
CA GLU A 307 -18.89 25.32 -13.48
C GLU A 307 -20.26 25.14 -14.13
N ALA A 308 -21.29 24.88 -13.34
CA ALA A 308 -22.67 24.82 -13.79
C ALA A 308 -23.47 25.89 -13.04
N VAL A 309 -24.10 26.80 -13.78
CA VAL A 309 -24.78 27.97 -13.23
C VAL A 309 -26.21 28.04 -13.74
N SER A 310 -27.15 28.24 -12.84
CA SER A 310 -28.55 28.59 -13.12
C SER A 310 -28.91 29.90 -12.40
N MET A 311 -30.14 30.38 -12.58
CA MET A 311 -30.60 31.58 -11.86
C MET A 311 -30.66 31.39 -10.33
N GLU A 312 -30.87 30.17 -9.86
CA GLU A 312 -31.18 29.86 -8.46
C GLU A 312 -30.07 29.07 -7.76
N ALA A 313 -29.21 28.39 -8.52
CA ALA A 313 -28.15 27.54 -7.99
C ALA A 313 -26.93 27.49 -8.91
N SER A 314 -25.76 27.25 -8.33
CA SER A 314 -24.51 27.00 -9.05
C SER A 314 -23.67 25.96 -8.32
N ASP A 315 -22.90 25.17 -9.05
CA ASP A 315 -21.92 24.24 -8.49
C ASP A 315 -20.68 24.20 -9.39
N SER A 316 -19.51 23.92 -8.83
CA SER A 316 -18.24 23.93 -9.55
C SER A 316 -17.34 22.78 -9.10
N VAL A 317 -16.63 22.18 -10.04
CA VAL A 317 -15.68 21.10 -9.78
C VAL A 317 -14.35 21.40 -10.46
N VAL A 318 -13.27 21.26 -9.69
CA VAL A 318 -11.89 21.31 -10.20
C VAL A 318 -11.31 19.91 -10.14
N TRP A 319 -10.90 19.39 -11.29
CA TRP A 319 -10.31 18.07 -11.44
C TRP A 319 -8.85 18.17 -11.87
N LYS A 320 -7.98 17.41 -11.22
CA LYS A 320 -6.56 17.29 -11.59
C LYS A 320 -6.37 16.05 -12.45
N LEU A 321 -5.96 16.25 -13.69
CA LEU A 321 -5.68 15.18 -14.64
C LEU A 321 -4.17 15.09 -14.88
N LEU A 322 -3.59 13.89 -14.74
CA LEU A 322 -2.18 13.66 -15.02
C LEU A 322 -1.95 13.34 -16.51
N VAL A 323 -1.24 14.20 -17.22
CA VAL A 323 -0.86 13.99 -18.63
C VAL A 323 0.52 13.35 -18.72
N LYS A 324 0.57 12.11 -19.18
CA LYS A 324 1.79 11.31 -19.32
C LYS A 324 2.37 11.41 -20.73
N PRO A 325 3.70 11.31 -20.88
CA PRO A 325 4.31 11.24 -22.20
C PRO A 325 3.96 9.93 -22.91
N GLU A 326 3.83 10.01 -24.22
CA GLU A 326 3.72 8.87 -25.12
C GLU A 326 5.02 8.03 -25.14
N GLY A 327 4.99 6.86 -25.78
CA GLY A 327 6.15 5.97 -25.87
C GLY A 327 6.39 5.12 -24.61
N ILE A 328 7.58 4.54 -24.51
CA ILE A 328 7.94 3.60 -23.43
C ILE A 328 8.87 4.29 -22.44
N GLU A 329 8.43 4.38 -21.18
CA GLU A 329 9.22 4.92 -20.08
C GLU A 329 10.50 4.09 -19.85
N GLN A 330 11.63 4.78 -19.72
CA GLN A 330 12.94 4.24 -19.39
C GLN A 330 13.55 5.09 -18.27
N SER A 331 14.36 4.45 -17.44
CA SER A 331 15.17 5.13 -16.44
C SER A 331 16.61 4.64 -16.48
N SER A 332 17.52 5.56 -16.17
CA SER A 332 18.94 5.28 -15.99
C SER A 332 19.38 5.91 -14.67
N SER A 333 20.15 5.15 -13.90
CA SER A 333 20.69 5.58 -12.62
C SER A 333 22.17 5.26 -12.57
N GLN A 334 22.98 6.27 -12.26
CA GLN A 334 24.41 6.10 -12.10
C GLN A 334 24.84 6.70 -10.75
N THR A 335 25.33 5.84 -9.86
CA THR A 335 25.80 6.23 -8.53
C THR A 335 27.32 6.28 -8.49
N LEU A 336 27.86 7.31 -7.85
CA LEU A 336 29.29 7.48 -7.63
C LEU A 336 29.56 7.58 -6.14
N PHE A 337 30.50 6.76 -5.67
CA PHE A 337 31.10 6.91 -4.36
C PHE A 337 32.22 7.94 -4.45
N LEU A 338 32.04 9.09 -3.80
CA LEU A 338 33.01 10.17 -3.79
C LEU A 338 33.68 10.22 -2.43
N GLU A 339 34.97 9.88 -2.36
CA GLU A 339 35.76 9.88 -1.13
C GLU A 339 37.00 10.75 -1.32
N LEU A 340 37.31 11.61 -0.34
CA LEU A 340 38.58 12.35 -0.32
C LEU A 340 39.63 11.53 0.42
N ALA A 341 40.74 11.23 -0.26
CA ALA A 341 41.89 10.63 0.40
C ALA A 341 42.44 11.59 1.47
N PRO A 342 42.96 11.10 2.61
CA PRO A 342 43.42 11.95 3.71
C PRO A 342 44.51 12.97 3.37
N GLN A 343 45.19 12.81 2.21
CA GLN A 343 46.28 13.68 1.75
C GLN A 343 45.87 14.65 0.64
N SER A 344 44.61 14.63 0.20
CA SER A 344 44.09 15.46 -0.88
C SER A 344 43.04 16.41 -0.34
N ASP A 345 43.26 17.73 -0.47
CA ASP A 345 42.29 18.74 -0.02
C ASP A 345 41.11 18.89 -0.99
N SER A 346 41.29 18.48 -2.25
CA SER A 346 40.23 18.51 -3.27
C SER A 346 40.52 17.60 -4.47
N TYR A 347 39.47 17.15 -5.16
CA TYR A 347 39.59 16.54 -6.50
C TYR A 347 38.33 16.78 -7.33
N SER A 348 38.44 16.59 -8.64
CA SER A 348 37.32 16.69 -9.59
C SER A 348 36.96 15.34 -10.19
N ARG A 349 35.66 15.06 -10.32
CA ARG A 349 35.14 13.88 -11.02
C ARG A 349 33.99 14.28 -11.94
N SER A 350 33.92 13.67 -13.11
CA SER A 350 32.85 13.91 -14.08
C SER A 350 31.95 12.70 -14.24
N VAL A 351 30.67 12.94 -14.44
CA VAL A 351 29.68 11.94 -14.85
C VAL A 351 28.93 12.48 -16.06
N SER A 352 28.67 11.62 -17.04
CA SER A 352 27.96 12.02 -18.25
C SER A 352 26.90 11.00 -18.60
N PHE A 353 25.68 11.47 -18.82
CA PHE A 353 24.59 10.69 -19.40
C PHE A 353 24.14 11.33 -20.71
N SER A 354 23.96 10.50 -21.73
CA SER A 354 23.45 10.94 -23.04
C SER A 354 22.14 10.23 -23.31
N PHE A 355 21.14 11.00 -23.76
CA PHE A 355 19.84 10.44 -24.09
C PHE A 355 19.95 9.59 -25.37
N PRO A 356 19.31 8.41 -25.43
CA PRO A 356 19.29 7.63 -26.66
C PRO A 356 18.55 8.38 -27.78
N PRO A 357 18.72 7.98 -29.06
CA PRO A 357 17.90 8.52 -30.14
C PRO A 357 16.42 8.18 -29.94
N HIS A 358 15.53 8.94 -30.59
CA HIS A 358 14.07 8.72 -30.55
C HIS A 358 13.42 8.92 -29.17
N VAL A 359 14.00 9.79 -28.33
CA VAL A 359 13.37 10.22 -27.08
C VAL A 359 12.21 11.16 -27.36
N VAL A 360 11.09 10.90 -26.71
CA VAL A 360 9.86 11.69 -26.82
C VAL A 360 10.10 13.10 -26.27
N PRO A 361 9.90 14.17 -27.07
CA PRO A 361 10.20 15.53 -26.64
C PRO A 361 9.40 15.96 -25.41
N GLY A 362 10.11 16.48 -24.40
CA GLY A 362 9.53 16.95 -23.13
C GLY A 362 9.34 15.85 -22.09
N SER A 363 9.58 14.57 -22.43
CA SER A 363 9.56 13.46 -21.47
C SER A 363 10.82 13.41 -20.60
N GLN A 364 11.90 14.11 -21.00
CA GLN A 364 13.18 14.09 -20.30
C GLN A 364 13.08 14.75 -18.93
N MET A 365 13.46 14.00 -17.90
CA MET A 365 13.61 14.50 -16.55
C MET A 365 14.91 13.95 -15.96
N ALA A 366 15.71 14.82 -15.36
CA ALA A 366 16.90 14.37 -14.65
C ALA A 366 16.96 15.00 -13.25
N ARG A 367 17.42 14.20 -12.29
CA ARG A 367 17.63 14.60 -10.91
C ARG A 367 18.98 14.10 -10.42
N VAL A 368 19.65 14.92 -9.62
CA VAL A 368 20.83 14.52 -8.87
C VAL A 368 20.42 14.36 -7.42
N ALA A 369 20.75 13.21 -6.85
CA ALA A 369 20.55 12.88 -5.45
C ALA A 369 21.92 12.77 -4.77
N LEU A 370 22.07 13.42 -3.61
CA LEU A 370 23.33 13.52 -2.89
C LEU A 370 23.14 13.14 -1.43
N GLY A 371 23.93 12.21 -0.91
CA GLY A 371 23.87 11.77 0.48
C GLY A 371 25.25 11.66 1.12
N GLY A 372 25.36 12.02 2.40
CA GLY A 372 26.56 11.85 3.22
C GLY A 372 26.56 10.56 4.05
N ASP A 373 25.60 9.67 3.82
CA ASP A 373 25.50 8.37 4.48
C ASP A 373 25.31 7.30 3.40
N ILE A 374 25.88 6.11 3.63
CA ILE A 374 25.74 4.98 2.70
C ILE A 374 24.29 4.47 2.58
N LEU A 375 23.43 4.80 3.55
CA LEU A 375 21.99 4.50 3.55
C LEU A 375 21.11 5.71 3.19
N ALA A 376 21.68 6.89 2.91
CA ALA A 376 20.91 8.12 2.71
C ALA A 376 19.86 8.00 1.59
N LEU A 377 20.19 7.30 0.51
CA LEU A 377 19.28 7.07 -0.62
C LEU A 377 18.11 6.14 -0.25
N SER A 378 18.37 5.13 0.59
CA SER A 378 17.41 4.11 0.99
C SER A 378 16.44 4.59 2.08
N ILE A 379 16.95 5.30 3.08
CA ILE A 379 16.14 5.80 4.22
C ILE A 379 15.03 6.75 3.75
N ASN A 380 15.30 7.55 2.71
CA ASN A 380 14.34 8.52 2.22
C ASN A 380 13.13 7.90 1.49
N ASN A 381 13.27 6.70 0.93
CA ASN A 381 12.27 6.04 0.09
C ASN A 381 11.86 4.66 0.64
N LEU A 382 11.77 4.51 1.96
CA LEU A 382 11.44 3.22 2.63
C LEU A 382 10.12 2.59 2.14
N ASP A 383 9.21 3.41 1.61
CA ASP A 383 7.92 3.04 1.06
C ASP A 383 7.98 2.51 -0.38
N SER A 384 9.10 2.70 -1.08
CA SER A 384 9.20 2.49 -2.52
C SER A 384 10.56 1.94 -2.96
N LEU A 385 11.28 1.19 -2.11
CA LEU A 385 12.65 0.70 -2.41
C LEU A 385 12.74 -0.19 -3.67
N VAL A 386 11.66 -0.90 -4.00
CA VAL A 386 11.61 -1.83 -5.14
C VAL A 386 10.40 -1.52 -6.00
N GLN A 387 10.57 -1.56 -7.33
CA GLN A 387 9.53 -1.25 -8.32
C GLN A 387 8.54 -2.40 -8.59
N VAL A 388 8.57 -3.45 -7.77
CA VAL A 388 7.75 -4.65 -7.97
C VAL A 388 6.45 -4.55 -7.16
N PRO A 389 5.34 -5.12 -7.66
CA PRO A 389 4.09 -5.24 -6.92
C PRO A 389 4.28 -5.94 -5.55
N ILE A 390 3.45 -5.58 -4.56
CA ILE A 390 3.63 -5.94 -3.13
C ILE A 390 2.56 -6.96 -2.66
N GLY A 391 2.02 -7.76 -3.58
CA GLY A 391 0.80 -8.52 -3.35
C GLY A 391 0.92 -9.80 -2.54
N CYS A 392 2.10 -10.40 -2.43
CA CYS A 392 2.29 -11.68 -1.74
C CYS A 392 3.04 -11.52 -0.40
N GLY A 393 2.98 -12.57 0.42
CA GLY A 393 3.63 -12.60 1.73
C GLY A 393 5.15 -12.42 1.68
N GLU A 394 5.82 -12.80 0.58
CA GLU A 394 7.23 -12.45 0.42
C GLU A 394 7.42 -10.96 0.14
N GLN A 395 6.65 -10.41 -0.79
CA GLN A 395 6.83 -9.02 -1.20
C GLN A 395 6.48 -8.04 -0.08
N ASN A 396 5.50 -8.35 0.77
CA ASN A 396 5.20 -7.55 1.95
C ASN A 396 6.43 -7.35 2.87
N MET A 397 7.40 -8.27 2.83
CA MET A 397 8.66 -8.14 3.59
C MET A 397 9.54 -6.97 3.12
N ILE A 398 9.30 -6.40 1.93
CA ILE A 398 10.08 -5.26 1.43
C ILE A 398 9.87 -3.97 2.21
N HIS A 399 8.75 -3.84 2.93
CA HIS A 399 8.56 -2.72 3.86
C HIS A 399 8.97 -3.10 5.28
N LEU A 400 8.72 -4.35 5.68
CA LEU A 400 8.99 -4.83 7.03
C LEU A 400 10.49 -4.86 7.32
N ALA A 401 11.27 -5.56 6.50
CA ALA A 401 12.67 -5.84 6.81
C ALA A 401 13.60 -4.63 6.63
N PRO A 402 13.49 -3.80 5.57
CA PRO A 402 14.28 -2.57 5.48
C PRO A 402 13.99 -1.59 6.62
N SER A 403 12.72 -1.45 7.03
CA SER A 403 12.36 -0.60 8.18
C SER A 403 13.00 -1.07 9.47
N LEU A 404 13.05 -2.39 9.70
CA LEU A 404 13.78 -3.00 10.81
C LEU A 404 15.27 -2.63 10.79
N TYR A 405 15.93 -2.70 9.63
CA TYR A 405 17.38 -2.39 9.54
C TYR A 405 17.68 -0.90 9.65
N VAL A 406 16.76 -0.03 9.23
CA VAL A 406 16.88 1.41 9.52
C VAL A 406 16.80 1.67 11.02
N LEU A 407 15.89 1.01 11.75
CA LEU A 407 15.83 1.13 13.21
C LEU A 407 17.12 0.65 13.89
N GLN A 408 17.66 -0.49 13.44
CA GLN A 408 18.95 -0.99 13.94
C GLN A 408 20.10 -0.01 13.64
N TYR A 409 20.13 0.57 12.45
CA TYR A 409 21.10 1.61 12.10
C TYR A 409 20.99 2.81 13.05
N LEU A 410 19.78 3.33 13.29
CA LEU A 410 19.56 4.48 14.17
C LEU A 410 20.10 4.19 15.59
N ASP A 411 19.80 3.02 16.14
CA ASP A 411 20.25 2.62 17.47
C ASP A 411 21.78 2.50 17.57
N LYS A 412 22.42 1.96 16.53
CA LYS A 412 23.88 1.79 16.48
C LYS A 412 24.62 3.09 16.18
N SER A 413 24.01 4.02 15.45
CA SER A 413 24.60 5.31 15.09
C SER A 413 24.72 6.28 16.27
N GLY A 414 23.99 6.05 17.37
CA GLY A 414 24.00 6.87 18.58
C GLY A 414 23.33 8.25 18.45
N GLN A 415 22.81 8.59 17.26
CA GLN A 415 22.03 9.80 17.03
C GLN A 415 20.66 9.39 16.47
N ASP A 416 19.63 9.69 17.23
CA ASP A 416 18.26 9.31 16.92
C ASP A 416 17.54 10.40 16.10
N ASP A 417 16.88 9.98 15.01
CA ASP A 417 15.99 10.83 14.23
C ASP A 417 14.55 10.35 14.45
N ALA A 418 13.77 11.18 15.16
CA ALA A 418 12.42 10.83 15.58
C ALA A 418 11.45 10.65 14.39
N GLU A 419 11.63 11.40 13.30
CA GLU A 419 10.76 11.30 12.12
C GLU A 419 11.01 10.00 11.37
N ILE A 420 12.28 9.72 11.07
CA ILE A 420 12.69 8.47 10.40
C ILE A 420 12.27 7.27 11.25
N ARG A 421 12.49 7.32 12.57
CA ARG A 421 12.07 6.25 13.48
C ARG A 421 10.56 6.04 13.48
N SER A 422 9.77 7.12 13.60
CA SER A 422 8.30 7.02 13.59
C SER A 422 7.80 6.38 12.29
N ARG A 423 8.38 6.78 11.15
CA ARG A 423 8.03 6.23 9.83
C ARG A 423 8.40 4.75 9.73
N ALA A 424 9.61 4.39 10.13
CA ALA A 424 10.08 3.00 10.13
C ALA A 424 9.25 2.11 11.07
N LEU A 425 8.88 2.59 12.27
CA LEU A 425 7.98 1.87 13.19
C LEU A 425 6.58 1.68 12.60
N GLY A 426 6.06 2.69 11.89
CA GLY A 426 4.79 2.61 11.18
C GLY A 426 4.79 1.51 10.12
N TYR A 427 5.81 1.48 9.26
CA TYR A 427 5.96 0.42 8.25
C TYR A 427 6.24 -0.95 8.85
N LEU A 428 7.05 -1.03 9.91
CA LEU A 428 7.32 -2.29 10.62
C LEU A 428 6.03 -2.88 11.21
N THR A 429 5.21 -2.05 11.87
CA THR A 429 3.94 -2.47 12.49
C THR A 429 2.92 -2.87 11.43
N LYS A 430 2.79 -2.08 10.36
CA LYS A 430 1.89 -2.40 9.24
C LYS A 430 2.32 -3.70 8.56
N GLY A 431 3.61 -3.82 8.25
CA GLY A 431 4.20 -5.02 7.65
C GLY A 431 3.97 -6.26 8.49
N TYR A 432 4.17 -6.19 9.82
CA TYR A 432 3.89 -7.30 10.74
C TYR A 432 2.42 -7.74 10.66
N LYS A 433 1.47 -6.81 10.80
CA LYS A 433 0.02 -7.11 10.74
C LYS A 433 -0.39 -7.72 9.41
N THR A 434 0.09 -7.15 8.30
CA THR A 434 -0.17 -7.70 6.96
C THR A 434 0.48 -9.06 6.79
N GLN A 435 1.66 -9.31 7.37
CA GLN A 435 2.34 -10.59 7.23
C GLN A 435 1.56 -11.73 7.90
N LEU A 436 0.84 -11.46 9.00
CA LEU A 436 0.02 -12.46 9.68
C LEU A 436 -1.10 -13.03 8.80
N SER A 437 -1.61 -12.30 7.80
CA SER A 437 -2.61 -12.87 6.87
C SER A 437 -2.05 -13.96 5.95
N TYR A 438 -0.73 -14.10 5.90
CA TYR A 438 -0.02 -15.14 5.14
C TYR A 438 0.48 -16.28 6.03
N GLN A 439 0.20 -16.23 7.34
CA GLN A 439 0.39 -17.36 8.24
C GLN A 439 -0.72 -18.37 8.00
N ARG A 440 -0.35 -19.65 7.99
CA ARG A 440 -1.23 -20.79 7.85
C ARG A 440 -1.61 -21.37 9.21
N ASP A 441 -2.66 -22.19 9.24
CA ASP A 441 -3.19 -22.86 10.44
C ASP A 441 -2.15 -23.79 11.11
N ASP A 442 -1.20 -24.32 10.33
CA ASP A 442 -0.11 -25.16 10.84
C ASP A 442 1.09 -24.36 11.38
N GLY A 443 1.00 -23.03 11.36
CA GLY A 443 2.03 -22.11 11.85
C GLY A 443 3.05 -21.66 10.81
N SER A 444 3.02 -22.24 9.61
CA SER A 444 3.95 -21.88 8.53
C SER A 444 3.51 -20.63 7.77
N PHE A 445 4.42 -20.02 7.02
CA PHE A 445 4.12 -18.92 6.12
C PHE A 445 4.24 -19.37 4.66
N SER A 446 3.35 -18.87 3.81
CA SER A 446 3.35 -19.10 2.36
C SER A 446 3.10 -17.79 1.61
N ALA A 447 3.34 -17.77 0.29
CA ALA A 447 3.23 -16.54 -0.49
C ALA A 447 1.78 -16.03 -0.54
N PHE A 448 0.80 -16.94 -0.55
CA PHE A 448 -0.62 -16.61 -0.64
C PHE A 448 -1.45 -17.18 0.54
N GLY A 449 -0.80 -17.45 1.68
CA GLY A 449 -1.44 -17.95 2.89
C GLY A 449 -2.14 -19.30 2.66
N GLU A 450 -3.37 -19.43 3.16
CA GLU A 450 -4.17 -20.66 3.02
C GLU A 450 -4.56 -21.02 1.58
N SER A 451 -4.38 -20.10 0.62
CA SER A 451 -4.63 -20.42 -0.80
C SER A 451 -3.59 -21.38 -1.37
N ASP A 452 -2.40 -21.44 -0.76
CA ASP A 452 -1.36 -22.39 -1.14
C ASP A 452 -1.67 -23.79 -0.60
N ALA A 453 -1.11 -24.84 -1.20
CA ALA A 453 -1.30 -26.20 -0.70
C ALA A 453 -0.47 -26.51 0.56
N SER A 454 0.62 -25.77 0.78
CA SER A 454 1.55 -25.95 1.89
C SER A 454 2.33 -24.66 2.19
N GLY A 455 2.90 -24.59 3.40
CA GLY A 455 3.88 -23.56 3.77
C GLY A 455 5.21 -23.69 3.04
N SER A 456 5.94 -22.58 2.92
CA SER A 456 7.34 -22.57 2.46
C SER A 456 8.29 -22.49 3.64
N THR A 457 9.21 -23.43 3.72
CA THR A 457 10.30 -23.50 4.71
C THR A 457 11.18 -22.27 4.62
N TRP A 458 11.52 -21.89 3.39
CA TRP A 458 12.28 -20.68 3.13
C TRP A 458 11.55 -19.42 3.63
N LEU A 459 10.30 -19.20 3.22
CA LEU A 459 9.56 -17.99 3.59
C LEU A 459 9.28 -17.96 5.10
N THR A 460 8.92 -19.10 5.69
CA THR A 460 8.71 -19.24 7.13
C THR A 460 9.96 -18.85 7.91
N ALA A 461 11.14 -19.33 7.49
CA ALA A 461 12.40 -18.94 8.12
C ALA A 461 12.72 -17.46 7.92
N PHE A 462 12.43 -16.89 6.75
CA PHE A 462 12.67 -15.48 6.47
C PHE A 462 11.79 -14.56 7.34
N VAL A 463 10.50 -14.87 7.44
CA VAL A 463 9.54 -14.14 8.28
C VAL A 463 9.93 -14.27 9.75
N LEU A 464 10.19 -15.50 10.22
CA LEU A 464 10.61 -15.76 11.59
C LEU A 464 11.85 -14.95 11.96
N ARG A 465 12.87 -14.96 11.09
CA ARG A 465 14.11 -14.18 11.28
C ARG A 465 13.83 -12.70 11.50
N CYS A 466 12.95 -12.12 10.68
CA CYS A 466 12.60 -10.70 10.79
C CYS A 466 11.75 -10.41 12.04
N PHE A 467 10.80 -11.29 12.37
CA PHE A 467 9.95 -11.14 13.55
C PHE A 467 10.75 -11.21 14.84
N LEU A 468 11.71 -12.15 14.94
CA LEU A 468 12.61 -12.25 16.10
C LEU A 468 13.38 -10.93 16.32
N GLN A 469 13.93 -10.36 15.25
CA GLN A 469 14.62 -9.07 15.34
C GLN A 469 13.68 -7.89 15.66
N ALA A 470 12.43 -7.94 15.16
CA ALA A 470 11.42 -6.93 15.38
C ALA A 470 10.92 -6.86 16.83
N GLN A 471 11.08 -7.92 17.64
CA GLN A 471 10.70 -7.95 19.06
C GLN A 471 11.31 -6.80 19.88
N THR A 472 12.45 -6.26 19.44
CA THR A 472 13.11 -5.13 20.09
C THR A 472 12.33 -3.82 19.95
N TYR A 473 11.49 -3.71 18.91
CA TYR A 473 10.83 -2.46 18.49
C TYR A 473 9.31 -2.50 18.60
N ILE A 474 8.71 -3.66 18.38
CA ILE A 474 7.25 -3.85 18.41
C ILE A 474 6.89 -5.09 19.22
N GLN A 475 5.66 -5.13 19.72
CA GLN A 475 5.13 -6.32 20.37
C GLN A 475 4.81 -7.39 19.32
N VAL A 476 5.53 -8.51 19.38
CA VAL A 476 5.31 -9.69 18.53
C VAL A 476 4.73 -10.80 19.38
N ASP A 477 3.64 -11.40 18.89
CA ASP A 477 3.01 -12.55 19.53
C ASP A 477 3.97 -13.75 19.59
N GLN A 478 4.16 -14.28 20.80
CA GLN A 478 5.05 -15.42 21.05
C GLN A 478 4.49 -16.73 20.49
N GLU A 479 3.17 -16.88 20.41
CA GLU A 479 2.55 -18.08 19.85
C GLU A 479 2.88 -18.21 18.36
N VAL A 480 2.84 -17.10 17.62
CA VAL A 480 3.21 -17.03 16.20
C VAL A 480 4.66 -17.50 15.99
N LEU A 481 5.60 -17.00 16.80
CA LEU A 481 7.01 -17.38 16.72
C LEU A 481 7.22 -18.87 17.03
N ILE A 482 6.59 -19.36 18.10
CA ILE A 482 6.72 -20.75 18.54
C ILE A 482 6.15 -21.72 17.51
N GLN A 483 4.99 -21.41 16.93
CA GLN A 483 4.37 -22.24 15.89
C GLN A 483 5.27 -22.34 14.65
N ALA A 484 5.78 -21.20 14.15
CA ALA A 484 6.70 -21.19 13.01
C ALA A 484 7.99 -21.99 13.29
N LEU A 485 8.59 -21.81 14.47
CA LEU A 485 9.78 -22.56 14.91
C LEU A 485 9.51 -24.08 14.96
N MET A 486 8.40 -24.50 15.59
CA MET A 486 8.03 -25.90 15.71
C MET A 486 7.77 -26.53 14.34
N TRP A 487 7.13 -25.78 13.43
CA TRP A 487 6.90 -26.23 12.07
C TRP A 487 8.21 -26.42 11.29
N LEU A 488 9.18 -25.50 11.41
CA LEU A 488 10.50 -25.65 10.78
C LEU A 488 11.23 -26.89 11.32
N LEU A 489 11.26 -27.07 12.64
CA LEU A 489 11.95 -28.21 13.28
C LEU A 489 11.34 -29.57 12.89
N LYS A 490 10.03 -29.63 12.64
CA LYS A 490 9.35 -30.84 12.14
C LYS A 490 9.89 -31.29 10.78
N HIS A 491 10.44 -30.37 10.00
CA HIS A 491 10.99 -30.61 8.66
C HIS A 491 12.52 -30.65 8.64
N GLN A 492 13.16 -30.74 9.80
CA GLN A 492 14.59 -31.04 9.89
C GLN A 492 14.83 -32.55 9.71
N GLY A 493 15.70 -32.90 8.77
CA GLY A 493 16.16 -34.26 8.51
C GLY A 493 17.12 -34.79 9.56
N GLN A 494 17.46 -36.08 9.45
CA GLN A 494 18.26 -36.79 10.46
C GLN A 494 19.72 -36.35 10.51
N GLN A 495 20.27 -35.83 9.40
CA GLN A 495 21.64 -35.31 9.37
C GLN A 495 21.71 -33.85 9.82
N GLY A 496 20.57 -33.18 9.98
CA GLY A 496 20.45 -31.77 10.36
C GLY A 496 20.05 -30.85 9.21
N GLU A 497 19.88 -31.39 8.01
CA GLU A 497 19.43 -30.70 6.80
C GLU A 497 17.97 -30.25 6.90
N PHE A 498 17.64 -29.09 6.35
CA PHE A 498 16.25 -28.68 6.13
C PHE A 498 15.88 -28.91 4.67
N LEU A 499 14.68 -29.46 4.48
CA LEU A 499 14.11 -29.71 3.16
C LEU A 499 12.96 -28.74 2.90
N GLU A 500 12.81 -28.31 1.66
CA GLU A 500 11.67 -27.50 1.29
C GLU A 500 10.40 -28.38 1.19
N VAL A 501 9.31 -27.89 1.77
CA VAL A 501 7.97 -28.50 1.75
C VAL A 501 7.08 -27.81 0.72
N GLY A 502 7.19 -26.49 0.65
CA GLY A 502 6.46 -25.66 -0.29
C GLY A 502 7.15 -25.61 -1.63
N ARG A 503 6.73 -24.66 -2.46
CA ARG A 503 7.49 -24.33 -3.66
C ARG A 503 8.59 -23.34 -3.28
N LEU A 504 9.85 -23.76 -3.34
CA LEU A 504 10.96 -22.80 -3.30
C LEU A 504 10.91 -21.99 -4.58
N ILE A 505 10.45 -20.75 -4.51
CA ILE A 505 10.26 -19.88 -5.68
C ILE A 505 11.53 -19.07 -6.02
N HIS A 506 12.46 -18.93 -5.05
CA HIS A 506 13.76 -18.27 -5.23
C HIS A 506 14.76 -19.17 -5.97
N THR A 507 15.04 -18.87 -7.24
CA THR A 507 15.79 -19.74 -8.14
C THR A 507 17.23 -20.02 -7.68
N GLU A 508 17.93 -19.04 -7.09
CA GLU A 508 19.32 -19.25 -6.62
C GLU A 508 19.40 -20.20 -5.42
N MET A 509 18.34 -20.29 -4.61
CA MET A 509 18.26 -21.21 -3.47
C MET A 509 17.86 -22.63 -3.87
N GLN A 510 17.31 -22.82 -5.08
CA GLN A 510 16.97 -24.14 -5.61
C GLN A 510 18.19 -25.02 -5.89
N GLY A 511 19.42 -24.50 -5.74
CA GLY A 511 20.65 -25.28 -5.86
C GLY A 511 20.89 -25.76 -7.29
N GLY A 512 21.49 -24.91 -8.13
CA GLY A 512 21.77 -25.28 -9.53
C GLY A 512 22.73 -26.46 -9.68
N MET A 513 23.85 -26.45 -8.94
CA MET A 513 24.91 -27.48 -9.01
C MET A 513 25.16 -28.23 -7.68
N ASP A 514 24.64 -27.71 -6.56
CA ASP A 514 24.68 -28.37 -5.24
C ASP A 514 23.28 -28.92 -4.90
N ASP A 515 23.23 -29.88 -3.98
CA ASP A 515 21.99 -30.30 -3.32
C ASP A 515 21.30 -29.07 -2.69
N SER A 516 20.05 -28.78 -3.10
CA SER A 516 19.27 -27.60 -2.68
C SER A 516 19.14 -27.45 -1.16
N SER A 517 19.33 -28.55 -0.43
CA SER A 517 19.31 -28.59 1.03
C SER A 517 20.44 -27.78 1.70
N VAL A 518 21.61 -27.56 1.05
CA VAL A 518 22.74 -26.86 1.71
C VAL A 518 22.44 -25.38 1.94
N ALA A 519 22.04 -24.66 0.89
CA ALA A 519 21.71 -23.24 0.97
C ALA A 519 20.50 -23.00 1.89
N LEU A 520 19.45 -23.82 1.75
CA LEU A 520 18.26 -23.75 2.58
C LEU A 520 18.58 -24.00 4.06
N THR A 521 19.39 -25.01 4.36
CA THR A 521 19.81 -25.30 5.75
C THR A 521 20.57 -24.13 6.36
N ALA A 522 21.51 -23.53 5.63
CA ALA A 522 22.24 -22.36 6.09
C ALA A 522 21.31 -21.17 6.35
N PHE A 523 20.35 -20.92 5.44
CA PHE A 523 19.37 -19.85 5.57
C PHE A 523 18.45 -20.04 6.78
N VAL A 524 17.86 -21.24 6.94
CA VAL A 524 16.98 -21.57 8.07
C VAL A 524 17.74 -21.49 9.39
N LEU A 525 18.97 -22.02 9.44
CA LEU A 525 19.81 -21.99 10.64
C LEU A 525 20.08 -20.56 11.12
N VAL A 526 20.28 -19.60 10.22
CA VAL A 526 20.48 -18.19 10.61
C VAL A 526 19.29 -17.67 11.42
N ALA A 527 18.05 -18.03 11.09
CA ALA A 527 16.87 -17.63 11.85
C ALA A 527 16.92 -18.14 13.30
N PHE A 528 17.32 -19.40 13.52
CA PHE A 528 17.50 -19.97 14.86
C PHE A 528 18.64 -19.32 15.65
N LEU A 529 19.59 -18.67 14.98
CA LEU A 529 20.73 -18.00 15.59
C LEU A 529 20.47 -16.52 15.89
N GLU A 530 19.32 -15.95 15.52
CA GLU A 530 19.04 -14.54 15.77
C GLU A 530 18.71 -14.23 17.24
N ASP A 531 18.11 -15.17 17.96
CA ASP A 531 17.75 -15.02 19.37
C ASP A 531 18.42 -16.11 20.22
N ASP A 532 19.20 -15.68 21.22
CA ASP A 532 19.99 -16.59 22.06
C ASP A 532 19.11 -17.52 22.91
N SER A 533 17.89 -17.11 23.29
CA SER A 533 16.99 -17.95 24.09
C SER A 533 16.46 -19.14 23.28
N TYR A 534 16.10 -18.94 22.01
CA TYR A 534 15.67 -20.02 21.14
C TYR A 534 16.85 -20.89 20.68
N LYS A 535 18.00 -20.29 20.43
CA LYS A 535 19.25 -21.01 20.14
C LYS A 535 19.63 -21.98 21.27
N GLU A 536 19.51 -21.56 22.52
CA GLU A 536 19.75 -22.42 23.69
C GLU A 536 18.67 -23.49 23.85
N LYS A 537 17.40 -23.10 23.71
CA LYS A 537 16.26 -24.03 23.82
C LYS A 537 16.32 -25.18 22.81
N TYR A 538 16.80 -24.91 21.60
CA TYR A 538 16.90 -25.89 20.51
C TYR A 538 18.36 -26.24 20.16
N ALA A 539 19.27 -26.19 21.15
CA ALA A 539 20.71 -26.38 20.94
C ALA A 539 21.08 -27.68 20.23
N SER A 540 20.34 -28.78 20.46
CA SER A 540 20.54 -30.06 19.75
C SER A 540 20.33 -29.91 18.23
N ASN A 541 19.20 -29.32 17.83
CA ASN A 541 18.81 -29.13 16.44
C ASN A 541 19.74 -28.14 15.73
N VAL A 542 20.12 -27.05 16.43
CA VAL A 542 21.11 -26.08 15.96
C VAL A 542 22.47 -26.74 15.75
N SER A 543 22.93 -27.58 16.69
CA SER A 543 24.20 -28.28 16.54
C SER A 543 24.18 -29.30 15.41
N LEU A 544 23.05 -29.99 15.17
CA LEU A 544 22.90 -30.91 14.04
C LEU A 544 23.05 -30.17 12.71
N ALA A 545 22.33 -29.05 12.52
CA ALA A 545 22.43 -28.23 11.31
C ALA A 545 23.85 -27.66 11.11
N LEU A 546 24.51 -27.19 12.18
CA LEU A 546 25.91 -26.72 12.10
C LEU A 546 26.85 -27.83 11.65
N ASN A 547 26.75 -29.03 12.24
CA ASN A 547 27.58 -30.18 11.87
C ASN A 547 27.33 -30.61 10.41
N TYR A 548 26.08 -30.56 9.94
CA TYR A 548 25.74 -30.83 8.54
C TYR A 548 26.49 -29.86 7.60
N LEU A 549 26.44 -28.56 7.86
CA LEU A 549 27.11 -27.55 7.03
C LEU A 549 28.63 -27.67 7.08
N GLU A 550 29.22 -27.98 8.24
CA GLU A 550 30.67 -28.23 8.39
C GLU A 550 31.13 -29.47 7.60
N ASN A 551 30.33 -30.54 7.61
CA ASN A 551 30.58 -31.74 6.83
C ASN A 551 30.50 -31.44 5.32
N LYS A 552 29.47 -30.70 4.87
CA LYS A 552 29.31 -30.31 3.46
C LYS A 552 30.43 -29.40 2.98
N LEU A 553 30.87 -28.45 3.81
CA LEU A 553 32.05 -27.62 3.53
C LEU A 553 33.32 -28.47 3.39
N SER A 554 33.44 -29.54 4.17
CA SER A 554 34.58 -30.46 4.10
C SER A 554 34.56 -31.36 2.86
N THR A 555 33.39 -31.77 2.38
CA THR A 555 33.24 -32.51 1.12
C THR A 555 33.37 -31.62 -0.12
N GLY A 556 33.20 -30.30 0.04
CA GLY A 556 33.26 -29.30 -1.02
C GLY A 556 31.88 -28.83 -1.44
N VAL A 557 31.63 -27.52 -1.31
CA VAL A 557 30.42 -26.83 -1.81
C VAL A 557 30.77 -26.21 -3.16
N VAL A 558 30.02 -26.54 -4.22
CA VAL A 558 30.33 -26.12 -5.59
C VAL A 558 29.83 -24.70 -5.86
N SER A 559 28.61 -24.39 -5.44
CA SER A 559 27.98 -23.09 -5.67
C SER A 559 28.59 -22.00 -4.79
N ASN A 560 29.00 -20.89 -5.41
CA ASN A 560 29.44 -19.69 -4.70
C ASN A 560 28.31 -19.08 -3.84
N TYR A 561 27.07 -19.20 -4.31
CA TYR A 561 25.90 -18.71 -3.60
C TYR A 561 25.68 -19.50 -2.30
N SER A 562 25.63 -20.83 -2.40
CA SER A 562 25.51 -21.72 -1.24
C SER A 562 26.67 -21.50 -0.25
N LEU A 563 27.89 -21.35 -0.75
CA LEU A 563 29.07 -21.14 0.08
C LEU A 563 29.03 -19.80 0.84
N SER A 564 28.47 -18.74 0.24
CA SER A 564 28.30 -17.43 0.88
C SER A 564 27.35 -17.51 2.08
N LEU A 565 26.21 -18.19 1.91
CA LEU A 565 25.26 -18.47 2.99
C LEU A 565 25.89 -19.33 4.10
N VAL A 566 26.61 -20.39 3.73
CA VAL A 566 27.31 -21.26 4.68
C VAL A 566 28.35 -20.48 5.48
N ALA A 567 29.13 -19.62 4.83
CA ALA A 567 30.12 -18.78 5.51
C ALA A 567 29.45 -17.87 6.56
N TYR A 568 28.32 -17.23 6.21
CA TYR A 568 27.58 -16.39 7.13
C TYR A 568 26.94 -17.18 8.29
N ALA A 569 26.28 -18.31 8.00
CA ALA A 569 25.66 -19.16 9.01
C ALA A 569 26.70 -19.71 10.01
N LEU A 570 27.85 -20.19 9.53
CA LEU A 570 28.95 -20.66 10.38
C LEU A 570 29.58 -19.51 11.19
N ALA A 571 29.70 -18.31 10.61
CA ALA A 571 30.19 -17.12 11.32
C ALA A 571 29.25 -16.73 12.47
N ARG A 572 27.93 -16.66 12.23
CA ARG A 572 26.91 -16.39 13.27
C ARG A 572 26.85 -17.50 14.32
N GLY A 573 27.05 -18.75 13.92
CA GLY A 573 27.16 -19.91 14.81
C GLY A 573 28.48 -19.98 15.59
N ASN A 574 29.37 -18.99 15.43
CA ASN A 574 30.71 -18.91 16.03
C ASN A 574 31.56 -20.18 15.79
N ARG A 575 31.48 -20.75 14.58
CA ARG A 575 32.24 -21.94 14.20
C ARG A 575 33.60 -21.58 13.60
N PRO A 576 34.67 -22.31 13.94
CA PRO A 576 36.02 -22.02 13.43
C PRO A 576 36.14 -22.21 11.91
N LEU A 577 35.34 -23.11 11.34
CA LEU A 577 35.32 -23.38 9.90
C LEU A 577 34.76 -22.23 9.06
N ALA A 578 34.14 -21.21 9.67
CA ALA A 578 33.73 -19.99 8.98
C ALA A 578 34.89 -19.30 8.26
N SER A 579 36.08 -19.23 8.89
CA SER A 579 37.27 -18.64 8.27
C SER A 579 37.74 -19.43 7.04
N ARG A 580 37.57 -20.76 7.04
CA ARG A 580 37.88 -21.61 5.88
C ARG A 580 36.91 -21.33 4.73
N ALA A 581 35.61 -21.20 5.01
CA ALA A 581 34.62 -20.84 3.99
C ALA A 581 34.89 -19.46 3.36
N LEU A 582 35.23 -18.46 4.18
CA LEU A 582 35.61 -17.12 3.70
C LEU A 582 36.90 -17.14 2.86
N THR A 583 37.90 -17.93 3.25
CA THR A 583 39.14 -18.09 2.48
C THR A 583 38.86 -18.73 1.11
N GLU A 584 38.00 -19.74 1.09
CA GLU A 584 37.57 -20.38 -0.16
C GLU A 584 36.83 -19.39 -1.08
N LEU A 585 35.91 -18.58 -0.54
CA LEU A 585 35.24 -17.53 -1.31
C LEU A 585 36.23 -16.51 -1.86
N LYS A 586 37.22 -16.11 -1.06
CA LYS A 586 38.29 -15.20 -1.50
C LYS A 586 39.13 -15.79 -2.65
N ASN A 587 39.40 -17.09 -2.61
CA ASN A 587 40.14 -17.79 -3.66
C ASN A 587 39.33 -17.93 -4.96
N ARG A 588 38.00 -18.01 -4.85
CA ARG A 588 37.07 -18.10 -6.00
C ARG A 588 36.66 -16.74 -6.56
N ALA A 589 37.01 -15.65 -5.89
CA ALA A 589 36.58 -14.32 -6.29
C ALA A 589 37.39 -13.81 -7.48
N ASP A 590 36.69 -13.26 -8.47
CA ASP A 590 37.29 -12.43 -9.51
C ASP A 590 37.50 -11.02 -8.95
N ASN A 591 38.74 -10.52 -9.01
CA ASN A 591 39.04 -9.17 -8.54
C ASN A 591 38.86 -8.16 -9.67
N ILE A 592 37.72 -7.46 -9.65
CA ILE A 592 37.36 -6.45 -10.65
C ILE A 592 37.46 -5.07 -10.00
N GLY A 593 38.50 -4.31 -10.37
CA GLY A 593 38.68 -2.94 -9.86
C GLY A 593 38.96 -2.86 -8.35
N GLY A 594 39.53 -3.90 -7.74
CA GLY A 594 39.79 -3.95 -6.29
C GLY A 594 38.66 -4.59 -5.47
N VAL A 595 37.56 -4.98 -6.12
CA VAL A 595 36.38 -5.58 -5.47
C VAL A 595 36.34 -7.08 -5.77
N MET A 596 36.13 -7.89 -4.72
CA MET A 596 35.89 -9.33 -4.86
C MET A 596 34.49 -9.59 -5.40
N MET A 597 34.41 -10.25 -6.56
CA MET A 597 33.16 -10.56 -7.25
C MET A 597 33.02 -12.06 -7.45
N TRP A 598 31.78 -12.55 -7.41
CA TRP A 598 31.43 -13.94 -7.64
C TRP A 598 30.39 -14.04 -8.74
N THR A 599 30.54 -15.03 -9.63
CA THR A 599 29.55 -15.36 -10.64
C THR A 599 28.59 -16.43 -10.11
N SER A 600 27.29 -16.29 -10.40
CA SER A 600 26.33 -17.38 -10.20
C SER A 600 26.53 -18.44 -11.28
N SER A 601 26.29 -19.71 -10.91
CA SER A 601 26.31 -20.86 -11.82
C SER A 601 25.14 -20.88 -12.83
N ALA A 602 24.11 -20.04 -12.66
CA ALA A 602 22.88 -20.05 -13.47
C ALA A 602 22.77 -18.91 -14.52
N GLY A 603 23.78 -18.04 -14.65
CA GLY A 603 23.79 -16.90 -15.57
C GLY A 603 24.64 -17.16 -16.82
N LEU A 604 24.14 -16.72 -17.98
CA LEU A 604 24.83 -16.77 -19.27
C LEU A 604 26.29 -16.28 -19.19
N ASN A 605 27.17 -16.87 -20.00
CA ASN A 605 28.36 -16.21 -20.54
C ASN A 605 27.95 -15.03 -21.46
N SER A 606 27.14 -14.09 -20.97
CA SER A 606 26.90 -12.84 -21.68
C SER A 606 28.17 -12.02 -21.51
N HIS A 607 28.84 -11.75 -22.62
CA HIS A 607 30.01 -10.87 -22.76
C HIS A 607 29.78 -9.41 -22.28
N ASP A 608 28.66 -9.12 -21.62
CA ASP A 608 28.27 -7.81 -21.15
C ASP A 608 28.43 -7.73 -19.62
N LEU A 609 29.69 -7.53 -19.20
CA LEU A 609 30.11 -7.30 -17.81
C LEU A 609 29.52 -6.02 -17.18
N SER A 610 28.57 -5.36 -17.86
CA SER A 610 28.00 -4.07 -17.50
C SER A 610 26.73 -4.14 -16.64
N ARG A 611 26.07 -5.31 -16.53
CA ARG A 611 24.86 -5.49 -15.71
C ARG A 611 25.10 -6.43 -14.53
N VAL A 612 25.03 -5.87 -13.32
CA VAL A 612 25.10 -6.62 -12.06
C VAL A 612 23.80 -7.41 -11.86
N GLN A 613 23.92 -8.71 -11.56
CA GLN A 613 22.78 -9.60 -11.28
C GLN A 613 22.37 -9.52 -9.81
N SER A 614 21.08 -9.74 -9.51
CA SER A 614 20.53 -9.74 -8.14
C SER A 614 21.31 -10.69 -7.22
N ALA A 615 21.62 -11.90 -7.73
CA ALA A 615 22.40 -12.91 -7.03
C ALA A 615 23.80 -12.43 -6.59
N GLN A 616 24.45 -11.56 -7.37
CA GLN A 616 25.77 -11.04 -7.04
C GLN A 616 25.72 -10.07 -5.85
N ILE A 617 24.68 -9.23 -5.80
CA ILE A 617 24.43 -8.31 -4.70
C ILE A 617 24.18 -9.11 -3.41
N GLU A 618 23.35 -10.15 -3.49
CA GLU A 618 23.04 -11.00 -2.33
C GLU A 618 24.29 -11.76 -1.82
N MET A 619 25.07 -12.40 -2.70
CA MET A 619 26.32 -13.06 -2.30
C MET A 619 27.28 -12.10 -1.62
N ALA A 620 27.51 -10.93 -2.23
CA ALA A 620 28.39 -9.91 -1.68
C ALA A 620 27.89 -9.41 -0.31
N ALA A 621 26.58 -9.24 -0.13
CA ALA A 621 26.00 -8.85 1.14
C ALA A 621 26.21 -9.93 2.23
N TYR A 622 26.03 -11.22 1.92
CA TYR A 622 26.33 -12.30 2.88
C TYR A 622 27.81 -12.39 3.25
N VAL A 623 28.71 -12.23 2.27
CA VAL A 623 30.15 -12.17 2.55
C VAL A 623 30.48 -10.99 3.46
N LEU A 624 29.90 -9.82 3.18
CA LEU A 624 30.10 -8.62 3.98
C LEU A 624 29.62 -8.80 5.43
N LEU A 625 28.46 -9.43 5.62
CA LEU A 625 27.93 -9.80 6.94
C LEU A 625 28.83 -10.82 7.66
N ALA A 626 29.30 -11.84 6.96
CA ALA A 626 30.20 -12.85 7.52
C ALA A 626 31.53 -12.24 7.98
N LEU A 627 32.13 -11.33 7.18
CA LEU A 627 33.33 -10.59 7.55
C LEU A 627 33.10 -9.71 8.79
N PHE A 628 31.96 -9.02 8.85
CA PHE A 628 31.59 -8.19 10.00
C PHE A 628 31.49 -9.01 11.29
N VAL A 629 30.78 -10.14 11.26
CA VAL A 629 30.61 -11.04 12.43
C VAL A 629 31.95 -11.61 12.90
N ARG A 630 32.91 -11.84 11.99
CA ARG A 630 34.25 -12.34 12.33
C ARG A 630 35.22 -11.25 12.78
N GLY A 631 34.83 -9.98 12.74
CA GLY A 631 35.69 -8.85 13.10
C GLY A 631 36.69 -8.43 12.03
N SER A 632 36.53 -8.89 10.79
CA SER A 632 37.37 -8.55 9.64
C SER A 632 36.80 -7.34 8.87
N PHE A 633 36.46 -6.26 9.58
CA PHE A 633 35.73 -5.11 9.01
C PHE A 633 36.48 -4.43 7.87
N ILE A 634 37.80 -4.30 7.99
CA ILE A 634 38.65 -3.60 7.00
C ILE A 634 38.61 -4.31 5.65
N GLU A 635 38.57 -5.65 5.65
CA GLU A 635 38.49 -6.45 4.42
C GLU A 635 37.17 -6.25 3.66
N GLY A 636 36.11 -5.83 4.37
CA GLY A 636 34.78 -5.60 3.79
C GLY A 636 34.56 -4.20 3.21
N ILE A 637 35.46 -3.22 3.42
CA ILE A 637 35.22 -1.82 3.05
C ILE A 637 35.00 -1.63 1.55
N GLU A 638 35.85 -2.22 0.71
CA GLU A 638 35.71 -2.08 -0.75
C GLU A 638 34.43 -2.75 -1.27
N LEU A 639 34.03 -3.88 -0.66
CA LEU A 639 32.77 -4.54 -0.97
C LEU A 639 31.57 -3.69 -0.54
N MET A 640 31.63 -3.06 0.65
CA MET A 640 30.62 -2.12 1.12
C MET A 640 30.47 -0.93 0.18
N LYS A 641 31.57 -0.31 -0.26
CA LYS A 641 31.56 0.80 -1.23
C LYS A 641 30.91 0.35 -2.54
N TRP A 642 31.29 -0.83 -3.04
CA TRP A 642 30.69 -1.40 -4.24
C TRP A 642 29.18 -1.63 -4.10
N LEU A 643 28.72 -2.22 -2.98
CA LEU A 643 27.29 -2.41 -2.69
C LEU A 643 26.54 -1.07 -2.69
N SER A 644 27.10 -0.04 -2.04
CA SER A 644 26.43 1.26 -1.90
C SER A 644 26.22 2.01 -3.23
N ILE A 645 26.94 1.64 -4.29
CA ILE A 645 26.75 2.23 -5.62
C ILE A 645 25.87 1.38 -6.55
N GLN A 646 25.45 0.18 -6.14
CA GLN A 646 24.51 -0.66 -6.92
C GLN A 646 23.04 -0.32 -6.69
N THR A 647 22.74 0.70 -5.87
CA THR A 647 21.35 1.11 -5.59
C THR A 647 20.69 1.68 -6.83
N ASN A 648 19.43 1.31 -7.05
CA ASN A 648 18.55 1.89 -8.05
C ASN A 648 18.15 3.34 -7.68
N HIS A 649 17.40 4.02 -8.55
CA HIS A 649 16.98 5.42 -8.32
C HIS A 649 15.99 5.63 -7.17
N LEU A 650 15.48 4.54 -6.57
CA LEU A 650 14.63 4.53 -5.39
C LEU A 650 15.41 4.17 -4.12
N GLY A 651 16.70 3.87 -4.21
CA GLY A 651 17.53 3.53 -3.05
C GLY A 651 17.45 2.06 -2.61
N GLY A 652 16.71 1.21 -3.32
CA GLY A 652 16.79 -0.26 -3.17
C GLY A 652 17.65 -0.90 -4.26
N PHE A 653 17.51 -2.21 -4.43
CA PHE A 653 18.26 -3.00 -5.41
C PHE A 653 17.30 -3.64 -6.42
N GLY A 654 17.62 -4.81 -6.96
CA GLY A 654 16.85 -5.44 -8.05
C GLY A 654 15.58 -6.14 -7.57
N THR A 655 15.61 -6.78 -6.41
CA THR A 655 14.56 -7.66 -5.87
C THR A 655 14.31 -7.39 -4.38
N THR A 656 13.43 -8.17 -3.75
CA THR A 656 13.21 -8.06 -2.30
C THR A 656 14.39 -8.64 -1.51
N GLN A 657 14.93 -9.80 -1.90
CA GLN A 657 15.98 -10.47 -1.12
C GLN A 657 17.32 -9.74 -1.14
N ASP A 658 17.82 -9.39 -2.33
CA ASP A 658 19.06 -8.62 -2.46
C ASP A 658 18.96 -7.28 -1.72
N THR A 659 17.82 -6.58 -1.83
CA THR A 659 17.58 -5.33 -1.11
C THR A 659 17.63 -5.52 0.40
N VAL A 660 16.93 -6.51 0.92
CA VAL A 660 16.85 -6.76 2.37
C VAL A 660 18.23 -7.09 2.95
N ILE A 661 18.96 -8.03 2.35
CA ILE A 661 20.27 -8.45 2.87
C ILE A 661 21.34 -7.39 2.63
N ALA A 662 21.32 -6.69 1.50
CA ALA A 662 22.25 -5.58 1.24
C ALA A 662 22.02 -4.43 2.22
N LEU A 663 20.78 -4.03 2.49
CA LEU A 663 20.48 -3.00 3.49
C LEU A 663 20.84 -3.44 4.90
N GLN A 664 20.66 -4.72 5.24
CA GLN A 664 21.16 -5.27 6.50
C GLN A 664 22.67 -5.09 6.63
N ALA A 665 23.42 -5.49 5.60
CA ALA A 665 24.88 -5.41 5.60
C ALA A 665 25.36 -3.95 5.65
N LEU A 666 24.75 -3.07 4.85
CA LEU A 666 25.06 -1.65 4.85
C LEU A 666 24.71 -0.99 6.19
N ALA A 667 23.60 -1.33 6.84
CA ALA A 667 23.26 -0.80 8.17
C ALA A 667 24.32 -1.12 9.23
N TYR A 668 24.87 -2.33 9.23
CA TYR A 668 25.96 -2.70 10.14
C TYR A 668 27.24 -1.89 9.88
N TYR A 669 27.58 -1.61 8.62
CA TYR A 669 28.76 -0.81 8.29
C TYR A 669 28.53 0.70 8.45
N ALA A 670 27.31 1.18 8.22
CA ALA A 670 26.96 2.60 8.27
C ALA A 670 27.23 3.18 9.66
N ALA A 671 26.97 2.40 10.72
CA ALA A 671 27.27 2.77 12.10
C ALA A 671 28.75 3.08 12.36
N PHE A 672 29.67 2.57 11.53
CA PHE A 672 31.12 2.75 11.66
C PHE A 672 31.75 3.56 10.51
N SER A 673 30.93 4.13 9.62
CA SER A 673 31.38 4.85 8.42
C SER A 673 32.11 6.16 8.72
N GLY A 674 32.01 6.69 9.95
CA GLY A 674 32.55 8.01 10.31
C GLY A 674 31.77 9.17 9.71
N ALA A 675 30.53 8.92 9.24
CA ALA A 675 29.70 9.93 8.59
C ALA A 675 29.36 11.13 9.49
N ASN A 676 29.38 10.94 10.81
CA ASN A 676 29.19 12.00 11.80
C ASN A 676 30.30 13.07 11.81
N ALA A 677 31.49 12.78 11.26
CA ALA A 677 32.61 13.71 11.15
C ALA A 677 32.71 14.35 9.75
N ILE A 678 31.74 14.11 8.86
CA ILE A 678 31.74 14.65 7.50
C ILE A 678 31.65 16.17 7.53
N ASN A 679 32.46 16.80 6.68
CA ASN A 679 32.34 18.20 6.32
C ASN A 679 32.82 18.36 4.87
N LEU A 680 31.89 18.25 3.93
CA LEU A 680 32.14 18.28 2.49
C LEU A 680 31.41 19.44 1.83
N LYS A 681 32.11 20.08 0.90
CA LYS A 681 31.53 20.99 -0.08
C LYS A 681 31.67 20.38 -1.47
N ILE A 682 30.56 20.26 -2.18
CA ILE A 682 30.50 19.69 -3.52
C ILE A 682 29.91 20.74 -4.46
N ASP A 683 30.77 21.30 -5.31
CA ASP A 683 30.39 22.22 -6.37
C ASP A 683 30.16 21.43 -7.66
N MET A 684 28.92 21.42 -8.15
CA MET A 684 28.52 20.77 -9.39
C MET A 684 28.27 21.81 -10.47
N SER A 685 28.78 21.54 -11.67
CA SER A 685 28.59 22.39 -12.83
C SER A 685 28.38 21.55 -14.08
N SER A 686 27.63 22.09 -15.03
CA SER A 686 27.48 21.51 -16.36
C SER A 686 28.25 22.34 -17.38
N SER A 687 28.95 21.70 -18.32
CA SER A 687 29.63 22.41 -19.41
C SER A 687 28.67 22.91 -20.49
N THR A 688 27.46 22.33 -20.56
CA THR A 688 26.47 22.58 -21.62
C THR A 688 25.33 23.51 -21.19
N SER A 689 25.26 23.87 -19.91
CA SER A 689 24.21 24.74 -19.35
C SER A 689 24.78 25.70 -18.31
N SER A 690 24.02 26.75 -17.94
CA SER A 690 24.37 27.64 -16.84
C SER A 690 24.19 27.00 -15.45
N PHE A 691 23.91 25.69 -15.39
CA PHE A 691 23.73 24.96 -14.15
C PHE A 691 25.00 24.99 -13.31
N LYS A 692 24.88 25.60 -12.13
CA LYS A 692 25.87 25.57 -11.05
C LYS A 692 25.12 25.36 -9.76
N MET A 693 25.55 24.39 -8.97
CA MET A 693 24.98 24.11 -7.66
C MET A 693 26.08 23.78 -6.67
N SER A 694 25.91 24.20 -5.43
CA SER A 694 26.85 23.93 -4.35
C SER A 694 26.10 23.21 -3.24
N PHE A 695 26.60 22.04 -2.85
CA PHE A 695 26.04 21.26 -1.76
C PHE A 695 27.01 21.26 -0.59
N ASN A 696 26.48 21.46 0.61
CA ASN A 696 27.24 21.34 1.85
C ASN A 696 26.69 20.16 2.64
N ILE A 697 27.54 19.18 2.92
CA ILE A 697 27.25 18.03 3.77
C ILE A 697 28.08 18.17 5.04
N ASN A 698 27.43 18.15 6.19
CA ASN A 698 28.08 18.20 7.49
C ASN A 698 27.41 17.21 8.47
N SER A 699 27.92 17.19 9.71
CA SER A 699 27.44 16.32 10.79
C SER A 699 25.94 16.45 11.12
N THR A 700 25.25 17.51 10.68
CA THR A 700 23.82 17.74 10.97
C THR A 700 22.88 17.31 9.84
N ASN A 701 23.37 17.22 8.60
CA ASN A 701 22.53 16.93 7.43
C ASN A 701 23.00 15.72 6.60
N TYR A 702 24.05 15.01 7.02
CA TYR A 702 24.65 13.92 6.24
C TYR A 702 23.69 12.76 5.91
N ARG A 703 22.66 12.53 6.74
CA ARG A 703 21.62 11.51 6.50
C ARG A 703 20.56 11.94 5.51
N MET A 704 20.35 13.25 5.36
CA MET A 704 19.33 13.78 4.47
C MET A 704 19.83 13.70 3.03
N CYS A 705 19.15 12.92 2.19
CA CYS A 705 19.42 12.98 0.76
C CYS A 705 18.91 14.32 0.18
N GLN A 706 19.83 15.09 -0.40
CA GLN A 706 19.55 16.34 -1.07
C GLN A 706 19.29 16.06 -2.56
N ASN A 707 18.05 16.29 -2.99
CA ASN A 707 17.61 16.04 -4.37
C ASN A 707 17.44 17.35 -5.13
N GLN A 708 18.00 17.43 -6.34
CA GLN A 708 17.88 18.60 -7.21
C GLN A 708 17.53 18.19 -8.63
N LYS A 709 16.44 18.76 -9.18
CA LYS A 709 16.12 18.64 -10.61
C LYS A 709 17.10 19.47 -11.43
N ILE A 710 17.57 18.90 -12.53
CA ILE A 710 18.48 19.55 -13.48
C ILE A 710 17.82 19.65 -14.87
N ASN A 711 18.26 20.61 -15.69
CA ASN A 711 17.75 20.74 -17.05
C ASN A 711 18.21 19.52 -17.88
N ALA A 712 17.24 18.81 -18.45
CA ALA A 712 17.41 17.57 -19.19
C ALA A 712 17.13 17.72 -20.70
N GLU A 713 17.07 18.95 -21.23
CA GLU A 713 16.87 19.21 -22.67
C GLU A 713 18.00 18.66 -23.55
N LYS A 714 19.19 18.45 -22.98
CA LYS A 714 20.39 17.95 -23.67
C LYS A 714 21.12 16.94 -22.79
N ASP A 715 22.17 16.33 -23.35
CA ASP A 715 23.10 15.49 -22.62
C ASP A 715 23.63 16.17 -21.36
N LEU A 716 23.94 15.35 -20.36
CA LEU A 716 24.19 15.75 -18.98
C LEU A 716 25.66 15.54 -18.59
N PRO A 717 26.63 16.33 -19.09
CA PRO A 717 28.01 16.30 -18.62
C PRO A 717 28.12 17.11 -17.32
N LEU A 718 28.09 16.42 -16.19
CA LEU A 718 28.24 17.02 -14.87
C LEU A 718 29.68 16.87 -14.38
N ASN A 719 30.31 18.01 -14.10
CA ASN A 719 31.61 18.09 -13.44
C ASN A 719 31.39 18.44 -11.98
N MET A 720 31.93 17.61 -11.09
CA MET A 720 31.81 17.75 -9.65
C MET A 720 33.19 18.05 -9.07
N TYR A 721 33.26 19.08 -8.25
CA TYR A 721 34.47 19.47 -7.52
C TYR A 721 34.21 19.35 -6.03
N ILE A 722 35.06 18.59 -5.34
CA ILE A 722 34.84 18.15 -3.96
C ILE A 722 35.95 18.71 -3.10
N GLN A 723 35.59 19.29 -1.95
CA GLN A 723 36.52 19.81 -0.96
C GLN A 723 36.08 19.41 0.45
N GLY A 724 37.04 19.23 1.36
CA GLY A 724 36.78 18.97 2.79
C GLY A 724 37.19 17.58 3.25
N GLN A 725 36.41 16.97 4.13
CA GLN A 725 36.71 15.67 4.73
C GLN A 725 35.48 14.76 4.76
N GLY A 726 35.66 13.50 4.34
CA GLY A 726 34.63 12.46 4.38
C GLY A 726 34.32 11.87 3.01
N PHE A 727 33.11 11.30 2.87
CA PHE A 727 32.59 10.76 1.62
C PHE A 727 31.17 11.24 1.32
N ALA A 728 30.75 11.12 0.07
CA ALA A 728 29.38 11.35 -0.37
C ALA A 728 29.00 10.36 -1.47
N LEU A 729 27.74 9.92 -1.46
CA LEU A 729 27.10 9.23 -2.57
C LEU A 729 26.42 10.25 -3.46
N VAL A 730 26.72 10.20 -4.77
CA VAL A 730 26.08 11.06 -5.76
C VAL A 730 25.45 10.20 -6.84
N GLN A 731 24.13 10.29 -6.97
CA GLN A 731 23.36 9.52 -7.92
C GLN A 731 22.73 10.45 -8.96
N LEU A 732 23.10 10.24 -10.22
CA LEU A 732 22.45 10.87 -11.37
C LEU A 732 21.34 9.95 -11.86
N ASN A 733 20.11 10.43 -11.79
CA ASN A 733 18.92 9.71 -12.25
C ASN A 733 18.32 10.44 -13.45
N ALA A 734 18.16 9.75 -14.58
CA ALA A 734 17.51 10.25 -15.78
C ALA A 734 16.29 9.38 -16.11
N PHE A 735 15.17 10.02 -16.41
CA PHE A 735 13.89 9.43 -16.80
C PHE A 735 13.48 10.01 -18.16
N TYR A 736 13.02 9.17 -19.07
CA TYR A 736 12.65 9.58 -20.42
C TYR A 736 11.77 8.51 -21.07
N ASN A 737 10.98 8.91 -22.07
CA ASN A 737 10.24 7.96 -22.89
C ASN A 737 10.89 7.83 -24.27
N VAL A 738 10.91 6.62 -24.81
CA VAL A 738 11.41 6.34 -26.17
C VAL A 738 10.24 5.95 -27.07
N GLU A 739 10.24 6.44 -28.31
CA GLU A 739 9.22 6.12 -29.30
C GLU A 739 9.18 4.61 -29.63
N ASN A 740 7.97 4.09 -29.89
CA ASN A 740 7.74 2.67 -30.06
C ASN A 740 8.41 2.08 -31.33
N GLN A 741 8.59 2.90 -32.39
CA GLN A 741 9.11 2.44 -33.69
C GLN A 741 10.53 1.87 -33.61
N THR A 742 11.33 2.28 -32.63
CA THR A 742 12.68 1.75 -32.36
C THR A 742 12.68 0.29 -31.88
N PHE A 743 11.57 -0.20 -31.28
CA PHE A 743 11.44 -1.59 -30.85
C PHE A 743 11.03 -2.54 -31.99
N LEU A 744 10.38 -2.02 -33.03
CA LEU A 744 9.92 -2.78 -34.20
C LEU A 744 11.00 -2.90 -35.29
N GLN A 745 11.99 -2.01 -35.33
CA GLN A 745 13.00 -1.95 -36.39
C GLN A 745 14.21 -2.90 -36.21
N SER A 746 14.30 -3.65 -35.12
CA SER A 746 15.30 -4.72 -34.98
C SER A 746 14.70 -6.06 -34.52
N PRO A 747 13.83 -6.71 -35.34
CA PRO A 747 13.23 -8.00 -34.98
C PRO A 747 14.26 -9.12 -34.78
N GLN A 748 15.42 -9.02 -35.43
CA GLN A 748 16.45 -10.06 -35.39
C GLN A 748 17.48 -9.89 -34.25
N GLN A 749 17.72 -8.68 -33.72
CA GLN A 749 18.61 -8.50 -32.56
C GLN A 749 17.87 -8.49 -31.22
N VAL A 750 16.62 -8.00 -31.16
CA VAL A 750 15.80 -8.00 -29.92
C VAL A 750 15.29 -9.42 -29.58
N SER A 751 15.18 -10.30 -30.58
CA SER A 751 14.71 -11.68 -30.44
C SER A 751 15.60 -12.55 -29.55
N ASP A 752 16.92 -12.35 -29.53
CA ASP A 752 17.84 -13.26 -28.82
C ASP A 752 18.12 -12.84 -27.37
N GLU A 753 17.82 -11.60 -26.99
CA GLU A 753 18.04 -11.09 -25.62
C GLU A 753 16.85 -11.32 -24.66
N GLU A 754 15.62 -11.41 -25.15
CA GLU A 754 14.44 -11.62 -24.29
C GLU A 754 14.31 -13.08 -23.83
N ALA A 755 14.04 -13.28 -22.53
CA ALA A 755 13.93 -14.61 -21.94
C ALA A 755 12.57 -15.30 -22.21
N PHE A 756 11.53 -14.53 -22.49
CA PHE A 756 10.17 -15.03 -22.73
C PHE A 756 9.71 -14.79 -24.17
N SER A 757 8.88 -15.69 -24.68
CA SER A 757 8.03 -15.42 -25.84
C SER A 757 6.77 -14.72 -25.34
N LEU A 758 6.38 -13.62 -25.98
CA LEU A 758 5.19 -12.84 -25.58
C LEU A 758 4.37 -12.48 -26.81
N ASN A 759 3.15 -13.00 -26.87
CA ASN A 759 2.18 -12.78 -27.94
C ASN A 759 0.92 -12.14 -27.34
N ILE A 760 0.43 -11.07 -27.96
CA ILE A 760 -0.72 -10.30 -27.46
C ILE A 760 -1.74 -10.17 -28.58
N HIS A 761 -3.00 -10.45 -28.26
CA HIS A 761 -4.12 -10.30 -29.18
C HIS A 761 -5.29 -9.62 -28.49
N LEU A 762 -5.78 -8.51 -29.04
CA LEU A 762 -6.97 -7.81 -28.55
C LEU A 762 -8.16 -8.13 -29.45
N ALA A 763 -9.20 -8.73 -28.89
CA ALA A 763 -10.46 -8.98 -29.59
C ALA A 763 -11.54 -7.99 -29.11
N GLU A 764 -12.19 -7.29 -30.03
CA GLU A 764 -13.25 -6.33 -29.71
C GLU A 764 -14.63 -6.96 -29.89
N ALA A 765 -15.54 -6.73 -28.93
CA ALA A 765 -16.95 -7.06 -29.11
C ALA A 765 -17.60 -6.07 -30.09
N SER A 766 -18.72 -6.46 -30.70
CA SER A 766 -19.44 -5.66 -31.71
C SER A 766 -19.97 -4.31 -31.20
N ASN A 767 -20.03 -4.09 -29.89
CA ASN A 767 -20.40 -2.80 -29.28
C ASN A 767 -19.20 -1.86 -29.02
N HIS A 768 -17.96 -2.32 -29.27
CA HIS A 768 -16.69 -1.62 -29.01
C HIS A 768 -16.55 -1.03 -27.59
N SER A 769 -17.35 -1.50 -26.62
CA SER A 769 -17.27 -1.12 -25.21
C SER A 769 -16.62 -2.20 -24.36
N ASN A 770 -16.70 -3.45 -24.83
CA ASN A 770 -16.14 -4.62 -24.17
C ASN A 770 -15.08 -5.23 -25.09
N MET A 771 -13.91 -5.52 -24.52
CA MET A 771 -12.78 -6.09 -25.24
C MET A 771 -12.22 -7.27 -24.45
N ILE A 772 -11.59 -8.21 -25.13
CA ILE A 772 -10.89 -9.34 -24.50
C ILE A 772 -9.44 -9.29 -24.95
N LEU A 773 -8.56 -8.93 -24.02
CA LEU A 773 -7.11 -8.96 -24.23
C LEU A 773 -6.60 -10.36 -23.89
N THR A 774 -6.02 -11.04 -24.87
CA THR A 774 -5.41 -12.36 -24.71
C THR A 774 -3.89 -12.21 -24.72
N ILE A 775 -3.25 -12.65 -23.65
CA ILE A 775 -1.79 -12.57 -23.45
C ILE A 775 -1.27 -13.99 -23.34
N CYS A 776 -0.46 -14.42 -24.31
CA CYS A 776 0.16 -15.73 -24.33
C CYS A 776 1.67 -15.60 -24.10
N THR A 777 2.21 -16.40 -23.20
CA THR A 777 3.62 -16.35 -22.82
C THR A 777 4.20 -17.73 -22.50
N ARG A 778 5.51 -17.89 -22.71
CA ARG A 778 6.31 -19.06 -22.29
C ARG A 778 7.77 -18.68 -22.11
N LEU A 779 8.50 -19.47 -21.33
CA LEU A 779 9.95 -19.39 -21.27
C LEU A 779 10.55 -19.90 -22.59
N LYS A 780 11.50 -19.15 -23.18
CA LYS A 780 12.15 -19.57 -24.44
C LYS A 780 13.05 -20.79 -24.25
N ASP A 781 13.20 -21.57 -25.31
CA ASP A 781 13.99 -22.80 -25.33
C ASP A 781 15.50 -22.54 -25.16
N ASN A 782 15.98 -21.33 -25.48
CA ASN A 782 17.38 -20.92 -25.30
C ASN A 782 17.77 -20.64 -23.84
N GLN A 783 16.81 -20.57 -22.92
CA GLN A 783 17.08 -20.35 -21.50
C GLN A 783 17.54 -21.65 -20.84
N ILE A 784 18.66 -21.59 -20.11
CA ILE A 784 19.32 -22.74 -19.45
C ILE A 784 18.41 -23.40 -18.41
N ILE A 785 17.58 -22.60 -17.74
CA ILE A 785 16.65 -23.09 -16.72
C ILE A 785 15.43 -23.79 -17.34
N PRO A 786 14.94 -24.89 -16.73
CA PRO A 786 13.75 -25.59 -17.20
C PRO A 786 12.46 -24.81 -16.91
N ASN A 787 12.40 -24.14 -15.76
CA ASN A 787 11.27 -23.34 -15.28
C ASN A 787 11.79 -22.12 -14.53
N THR A 788 11.00 -21.04 -14.48
CA THR A 788 11.32 -19.83 -13.70
C THR A 788 10.91 -19.95 -12.24
N GLY A 789 11.29 -18.96 -11.42
CA GLY A 789 10.56 -18.65 -10.18
C GLY A 789 9.19 -18.03 -10.46
N MET A 790 8.68 -17.25 -9.51
CA MET A 790 7.44 -16.48 -9.69
C MET A 790 7.55 -15.51 -10.87
N VAL A 791 6.51 -15.44 -11.70
CA VAL A 791 6.46 -14.54 -12.86
C VAL A 791 5.37 -13.51 -12.65
N ILE A 792 5.70 -12.25 -12.94
CA ILE A 792 4.73 -11.16 -12.93
C ILE A 792 4.46 -10.74 -14.37
N VAL A 793 3.18 -10.58 -14.68
CA VAL A 793 2.70 -10.04 -15.96
C VAL A 793 2.05 -8.70 -15.66
N ASP A 794 2.78 -7.63 -15.96
CA ASP A 794 2.33 -6.25 -15.84
C ASP A 794 1.65 -5.84 -17.13
N VAL A 795 0.35 -5.60 -17.07
CA VAL A 795 -0.47 -5.19 -18.21
C VAL A 795 -0.83 -3.72 -18.05
N GLY A 796 -0.18 -2.84 -18.80
CA GLY A 796 -0.61 -1.44 -18.92
C GLY A 796 -1.98 -1.39 -19.57
N MET A 797 -2.92 -0.67 -18.96
CA MET A 797 -4.25 -0.43 -19.53
C MET A 797 -4.18 0.72 -20.53
N LEU A 798 -4.94 0.60 -21.63
CA LEU A 798 -5.16 1.71 -22.54
C LEU A 798 -5.98 2.81 -21.84
N SER A 799 -5.69 4.08 -22.13
CA SER A 799 -6.39 5.21 -21.52
C SER A 799 -7.90 5.09 -21.67
N GLY A 800 -8.62 5.21 -20.55
CA GLY A 800 -10.07 5.12 -20.52
C GLY A 800 -10.64 3.70 -20.41
N LEU A 801 -9.80 2.67 -20.45
CA LEU A 801 -10.18 1.27 -20.24
C LEU A 801 -9.78 0.77 -18.84
N GLY A 802 -10.47 -0.25 -18.35
CA GLY A 802 -10.13 -0.93 -17.10
C GLY A 802 -10.54 -2.40 -17.11
N LEU A 803 -10.00 -3.17 -16.16
CA LEU A 803 -10.39 -4.57 -15.97
C LEU A 803 -11.85 -4.66 -15.48
N LEU A 804 -12.61 -5.62 -16.01
CA LEU A 804 -13.95 -5.91 -15.50
C LEU A 804 -13.87 -6.32 -14.01
N PRO A 805 -14.65 -5.71 -13.09
CA PRO A 805 -14.57 -5.98 -11.66
C PRO A 805 -14.77 -7.46 -11.24
N GLU A 806 -15.54 -8.24 -12.03
CA GLU A 806 -15.83 -9.66 -11.78
C GLU A 806 -15.00 -10.62 -12.65
N ALA A 807 -13.86 -10.16 -13.19
CA ALA A 807 -12.99 -11.00 -13.98
C ALA A 807 -12.45 -12.17 -13.15
N THR A 808 -12.74 -13.40 -13.57
CA THR A 808 -12.22 -14.62 -12.95
C THR A 808 -11.10 -15.21 -13.79
N PHE A 809 -10.06 -15.67 -13.11
CA PHE A 809 -8.91 -16.32 -13.73
C PHE A 809 -8.74 -17.73 -13.18
N PRO A 810 -8.26 -18.70 -13.98
CA PRO A 810 -7.96 -20.04 -13.47
C PRO A 810 -6.91 -19.97 -12.37
N SER A 811 -7.23 -20.46 -11.17
CA SER A 811 -6.37 -20.37 -9.98
C SER A 811 -5.12 -21.25 -10.04
N ASP A 812 -5.10 -22.22 -10.96
CA ASP A 812 -3.96 -23.03 -11.33
C ASP A 812 -2.93 -22.25 -12.18
N LEU A 813 -3.36 -21.18 -12.86
CA LEU A 813 -2.50 -20.34 -13.68
C LEU A 813 -2.17 -19.00 -13.01
N VAL A 814 -3.17 -18.30 -12.50
CA VAL A 814 -3.04 -16.96 -11.91
C VAL A 814 -3.40 -17.04 -10.42
N ARG A 815 -2.41 -16.82 -9.56
CA ARG A 815 -2.57 -16.87 -8.09
C ARG A 815 -3.23 -15.64 -7.51
N LYS A 816 -2.89 -14.49 -8.06
CA LYS A 816 -3.39 -13.20 -7.60
C LYS A 816 -3.53 -12.25 -8.79
N VAL A 817 -4.50 -11.35 -8.68
CA VAL A 817 -4.69 -10.22 -9.59
C VAL A 817 -4.73 -8.96 -8.75
N GLU A 818 -3.92 -7.98 -9.14
CA GLU A 818 -3.99 -6.63 -8.58
C GLU A 818 -4.27 -5.64 -9.69
N SER A 819 -5.24 -4.77 -9.47
CA SER A 819 -5.67 -3.80 -10.47
C SER A 819 -5.50 -2.40 -9.90
N THR A 820 -4.80 -1.56 -10.66
CA THR A 820 -4.73 -0.12 -10.48
C THR A 820 -5.38 0.54 -11.70
N PRO A 821 -5.71 1.84 -11.66
CA PRO A 821 -6.25 2.52 -12.84
C PRO A 821 -5.32 2.48 -14.07
N GLU A 822 -3.99 2.34 -13.86
CA GLU A 822 -2.98 2.32 -14.93
C GLU A 822 -2.61 0.91 -15.40
N LYS A 823 -2.59 -0.05 -14.48
CA LYS A 823 -1.98 -1.37 -14.69
C LYS A 823 -2.76 -2.46 -13.99
N VAL A 824 -2.76 -3.63 -14.62
CA VAL A 824 -3.18 -4.90 -14.01
C VAL A 824 -1.95 -5.79 -13.86
N HIS A 825 -1.71 -6.27 -12.64
CA HIS A 825 -0.63 -7.19 -12.30
C HIS A 825 -1.20 -8.59 -12.12
N LEU A 826 -0.72 -9.55 -12.91
CA LEU A 826 -1.07 -10.96 -12.76
C LEU A 826 0.13 -11.72 -12.19
N TYR A 827 -0.12 -12.51 -11.16
CA TYR A 827 0.89 -13.28 -10.45
C TYR A 827 0.80 -14.75 -10.85
N LEU A 828 1.87 -15.30 -11.41
CA LEU A 828 1.99 -16.70 -11.81
C LEU A 828 3.08 -17.36 -10.98
N ASP A 829 2.88 -18.62 -10.58
CA ASP A 829 3.89 -19.32 -9.78
C ASP A 829 5.20 -19.52 -10.54
N SER A 830 5.11 -19.77 -11.85
CA SER A 830 6.24 -20.04 -12.73
C SER A 830 5.80 -20.28 -14.16
N LEU A 831 6.71 -20.04 -15.09
CA LEU A 831 6.59 -20.42 -16.48
C LEU A 831 7.66 -21.45 -16.84
N ASN A 832 7.22 -22.43 -17.61
CA ASN A 832 8.07 -23.42 -18.25
C ASN A 832 8.11 -23.15 -19.76
N LYS A 833 8.61 -24.12 -20.54
CA LYS A 833 8.66 -24.00 -22.01
C LYS A 833 7.28 -24.14 -22.69
N THR A 834 6.22 -24.44 -21.94
CA THR A 834 4.86 -24.60 -22.44
C THR A 834 4.14 -23.25 -22.48
N GLU A 835 3.40 -22.98 -23.55
CA GLU A 835 2.64 -21.72 -23.70
C GLU A 835 1.40 -21.71 -22.82
N VAL A 836 1.24 -20.62 -22.08
CA VAL A 836 0.05 -20.32 -21.28
C VAL A 836 -0.57 -19.02 -21.73
N CYS A 837 -1.90 -18.95 -21.78
CA CYS A 837 -2.65 -17.79 -22.24
C CYS A 837 -3.64 -17.31 -21.19
N MET A 838 -3.59 -16.02 -20.88
CA MET A 838 -4.50 -15.35 -19.96
C MET A 838 -5.45 -14.44 -20.76
N ARG A 839 -6.73 -14.46 -20.42
CA ARG A 839 -7.76 -13.65 -21.10
C ARG A 839 -8.32 -12.63 -20.12
N LEU A 840 -8.08 -11.36 -20.39
CA LEU A 840 -8.51 -10.25 -19.56
C LEU A 840 -9.73 -9.59 -20.22
N PRO A 841 -10.91 -9.67 -19.60
CA PRO A 841 -12.06 -8.89 -20.04
C PRO A 841 -11.88 -7.43 -19.62
N ILE A 842 -11.85 -6.54 -20.61
CA ILE A 842 -11.62 -5.11 -20.46
C ILE A 842 -12.90 -4.36 -20.82
N ILE A 843 -13.25 -3.35 -20.02
CA ILE A 843 -14.40 -2.46 -20.23
C ILE A 843 -13.94 -1.02 -20.40
N ARG A 844 -14.72 -0.24 -21.17
CA ARG A 844 -14.50 1.20 -21.32
C ARG A 844 -15.17 1.98 -20.19
N ASN A 845 -14.36 2.60 -19.34
CA ASN A 845 -14.79 3.47 -18.25
C ASN A 845 -14.93 4.92 -18.69
N TYR A 846 -14.07 5.39 -19.61
CA TYR A 846 -14.02 6.78 -20.06
C TYR A 846 -13.99 6.88 -21.60
N LYS A 847 -14.50 7.99 -22.13
CA LYS A 847 -14.59 8.25 -23.58
C LYS A 847 -13.29 8.88 -24.09
N VAL A 848 -12.31 8.05 -24.40
CA VAL A 848 -11.01 8.47 -24.96
C VAL A 848 -10.90 8.05 -26.43
N ALA A 849 -10.38 8.96 -27.26
CA ALA A 849 -10.14 8.82 -28.69
C ALA A 849 -8.64 9.02 -28.98
N ARG A 850 -8.19 8.57 -30.16
CA ARG A 850 -6.77 8.57 -30.56
C ARG A 850 -5.85 7.91 -29.52
N VAL A 851 -6.35 6.85 -28.90
CA VAL A 851 -5.69 6.15 -27.79
C VAL A 851 -4.29 5.67 -28.20
N ARG A 852 -3.28 5.91 -27.37
CA ARG A 852 -1.89 5.53 -27.61
C ARG A 852 -1.62 4.11 -27.11
N ASP A 853 -0.50 3.56 -27.59
CA ASP A 853 -0.12 2.18 -27.28
C ASP A 853 0.09 1.98 -25.77
N ALA A 854 -0.44 0.88 -25.24
CA ALA A 854 -0.11 0.39 -23.91
C ALA A 854 0.93 -0.75 -24.00
N MET A 855 1.58 -1.06 -22.89
CA MET A 855 2.66 -2.05 -22.83
C MET A 855 2.33 -3.18 -21.86
N VAL A 856 2.67 -4.40 -22.27
CA VAL A 856 2.71 -5.58 -21.40
C VAL A 856 4.16 -5.97 -21.17
N LEU A 857 4.53 -6.16 -19.91
CA LEU A 857 5.84 -6.59 -19.46
C LEU A 857 5.69 -7.91 -18.69
N VAL A 858 6.46 -8.92 -19.09
CA VAL A 858 6.57 -10.20 -18.39
C VAL A 858 7.98 -10.36 -17.88
N TYR A 859 8.16 -10.69 -16.61
CA TYR A 859 9.49 -10.86 -16.00
C TYR A 859 9.49 -11.90 -14.87
N ASP A 860 10.65 -12.53 -14.68
CA ASP A 860 10.94 -13.38 -13.53
C ASP A 860 11.18 -12.48 -12.31
N TYR A 861 10.43 -12.66 -11.24
CA TYR A 861 10.49 -11.79 -10.06
C TYR A 861 11.85 -11.85 -9.34
N TYR A 862 12.51 -13.01 -9.35
CA TYR A 862 13.81 -13.19 -8.68
C TYR A 862 15.00 -12.85 -9.57
N GLU A 863 14.79 -12.79 -10.89
CA GLU A 863 15.80 -12.35 -11.84
C GLU A 863 15.15 -11.44 -12.90
N PRO A 864 14.83 -10.17 -12.56
CA PRO A 864 14.08 -9.26 -13.43
C PRO A 864 14.77 -8.94 -14.77
N THR A 865 16.06 -9.29 -14.92
CA THR A 865 16.76 -9.22 -16.22
C THR A 865 16.18 -10.19 -17.24
N ARG A 866 15.62 -11.33 -16.79
CA ARG A 866 14.80 -12.22 -17.62
C ARG A 866 13.43 -11.58 -17.79
N ARG A 867 13.21 -10.99 -18.96
CA ARG A 867 11.95 -10.32 -19.28
C ARG A 867 11.64 -10.34 -20.78
N ALA A 868 10.40 -10.02 -21.10
CA ALA A 868 9.94 -9.69 -22.45
C ALA A 868 8.90 -8.57 -22.37
N LYS A 869 8.88 -7.71 -23.38
CA LYS A 869 7.98 -6.55 -23.42
C LYS A 869 7.37 -6.38 -24.79
N ARG A 870 6.07 -6.12 -24.85
CA ARG A 870 5.32 -5.93 -26.09
C ARG A 870 4.28 -4.84 -25.91
N THR A 871 4.08 -4.03 -26.95
CA THR A 871 3.03 -3.03 -26.98
C THR A 871 1.79 -3.56 -27.66
N TYR A 872 0.62 -3.03 -27.31
CA TYR A 872 -0.65 -3.34 -27.96
C TYR A 872 -1.53 -2.09 -28.00
N ASN A 873 -2.49 -2.08 -28.93
CA ASN A 873 -3.48 -1.02 -29.08
C ASN A 873 -4.81 -1.60 -29.62
N SER A 874 -5.87 -0.81 -29.56
CA SER A 874 -7.14 -1.03 -30.24
C SER A 874 -7.17 -0.21 -31.53
N GLU A 875 -7.22 -0.88 -32.68
CA GLU A 875 -7.28 -0.19 -33.99
C GLU A 875 -8.51 0.73 -34.08
N SER A 876 -9.63 0.32 -33.48
CA SER A 876 -10.85 1.12 -33.47
C SER A 876 -10.67 2.38 -32.62
N LEU A 877 -10.11 2.31 -31.41
CA LEU A 877 -9.91 3.51 -30.57
C LEU A 877 -8.77 4.40 -31.05
N TYR A 878 -7.73 3.83 -31.66
CA TYR A 878 -6.61 4.58 -32.23
C TYR A 878 -7.05 5.48 -33.40
N SER A 879 -7.87 4.95 -34.30
CA SER A 879 -8.36 5.67 -35.49
C SER A 879 -9.60 6.54 -35.24
N ARG A 880 -10.26 6.36 -34.09
CA ARG A 880 -11.52 7.03 -33.75
C ARG A 880 -11.30 8.43 -33.25
N GLU A 881 -12.10 9.35 -33.78
CA GLU A 881 -12.11 10.77 -33.37
C GLU A 881 -13.10 11.00 -32.23
N SER A 882 -12.84 11.99 -31.38
CA SER A 882 -13.71 12.33 -30.24
C SER A 882 -15.17 12.60 -30.63
N CYS A 883 -15.42 13.15 -31.83
CA CYS A 883 -16.77 13.36 -32.38
C CYS A 883 -17.66 12.11 -32.37
N SER A 884 -17.08 10.93 -32.54
CA SER A 884 -17.82 9.66 -32.56
C SER A 884 -18.48 9.28 -31.21
N PHE A 885 -18.12 9.99 -30.12
CA PHE A 885 -18.77 9.87 -28.81
C PHE A 885 -19.87 10.91 -28.59
N CYS A 886 -20.10 11.79 -29.57
CA CYS A 886 -20.90 13.00 -29.46
C CYS A 886 -22.21 12.95 -30.27
N GLY A 887 -22.70 11.75 -30.59
CA GLY A 887 -23.89 11.53 -31.42
C GLY A 887 -23.64 11.80 -32.91
N GLU A 888 -24.69 11.72 -33.73
CA GLU A 888 -24.60 12.00 -35.16
C GLU A 888 -24.13 13.45 -35.42
N ASN A 889 -23.20 13.63 -36.36
CA ASN A 889 -22.60 14.93 -36.72
C ASN A 889 -21.97 15.72 -35.55
N CYS A 890 -21.54 15.04 -34.48
CA CYS A 890 -20.99 15.62 -33.26
C CYS A 890 -21.94 16.57 -32.50
N ASN A 891 -23.24 16.53 -32.76
CA ASN A 891 -24.19 17.54 -32.27
C ASN A 891 -24.19 17.69 -30.74
N LEU A 892 -23.98 16.60 -29.99
CA LEU A 892 -23.94 16.65 -28.52
C LEU A 892 -22.69 17.33 -27.98
N CYS A 893 -21.63 17.47 -28.79
CA CYS A 893 -20.37 18.10 -28.40
C CYS A 893 -20.20 19.52 -28.93
N GLN A 894 -21.02 19.97 -29.88
CA GLN A 894 -20.99 21.36 -30.36
C GLN A 894 -21.32 22.36 -29.24
N SER A 895 -20.66 23.51 -29.25
CA SER A 895 -20.87 24.59 -28.29
C SER A 895 -22.26 25.19 -28.50
N GLY A 896 -23.08 25.26 -27.44
CA GLY A 896 -24.44 25.79 -27.53
C GLY A 896 -24.49 27.32 -27.57
N ILE A 897 -23.44 27.99 -27.08
CA ILE A 897 -23.33 29.45 -27.00
C ILE A 897 -21.93 29.88 -27.45
N HIS A 898 -21.85 30.84 -28.38
CA HIS A 898 -20.60 31.51 -28.76
C HIS A 898 -20.55 32.90 -28.11
N ILE A 899 -19.71 33.06 -27.08
CA ILE A 899 -19.40 34.39 -26.52
C ILE A 899 -18.11 34.89 -27.18
N SER A 900 -18.20 35.97 -27.96
CA SER A 900 -17.03 36.61 -28.56
C SER A 900 -16.57 37.77 -27.67
N MET A 901 -15.37 37.67 -27.10
CA MET A 901 -14.70 38.82 -26.50
C MET A 901 -13.82 39.48 -27.55
N SER A 902 -14.26 40.63 -28.07
CA SER A 902 -13.42 41.43 -28.97
C SER A 902 -12.39 42.21 -28.15
N ASN A 903 -11.11 41.91 -28.36
CA ASN A 903 -10.01 42.63 -27.73
C ASN A 903 -9.78 43.92 -28.52
N SER A 904 -10.43 45.02 -28.15
CA SER A 904 -10.10 46.33 -28.73
C SER A 904 -8.81 46.84 -28.10
N GLN A 905 -7.68 46.62 -28.80
CA GLN A 905 -6.45 47.37 -28.54
C GLN A 905 -6.70 48.85 -28.84
N ALA A 906 -6.95 49.63 -27.80
CA ALA A 906 -6.71 51.07 -27.81
C ALA A 906 -5.77 51.37 -26.64
N ALA A 907 -4.60 51.89 -26.98
CA ALA A 907 -3.64 52.41 -26.03
C ALA A 907 -4.23 53.61 -25.28
N ASP A 908 -3.78 53.74 -24.05
CA ASP A 908 -3.97 54.81 -23.08
C ASP A 908 -5.24 54.85 -22.21
N ASP A 909 -4.93 54.67 -20.93
CA ASP A 909 -5.53 55.20 -19.72
C ASP A 909 -6.83 54.61 -19.15
N ARG A 910 -6.80 54.54 -17.82
CA ARG A 910 -7.71 53.85 -16.91
C ARG A 910 -9.16 54.30 -17.08
N THR A 911 -10.06 53.39 -17.48
CA THR A 911 -11.42 53.10 -16.94
C THR A 911 -12.29 52.48 -18.04
N PHE A 912 -12.62 51.20 -17.89
CA PHE A 912 -13.55 50.53 -18.82
C PHE A 912 -15.00 50.84 -18.42
N ARG A 913 -15.72 51.61 -19.24
CA ARG A 913 -17.18 51.69 -19.23
C ARG A 913 -17.74 50.64 -20.18
N LEU A 914 -18.40 49.62 -19.64
CA LEU A 914 -19.24 48.70 -20.40
C LEU A 914 -20.59 49.37 -20.68
N SER A 915 -20.92 49.55 -21.96
CA SER A 915 -22.28 49.85 -22.40
C SER A 915 -22.95 48.55 -22.87
N PHE A 916 -23.72 47.92 -21.99
CA PHE A 916 -24.72 46.89 -22.32
C PHE A 916 -26.11 47.42 -21.94
N LEU A 917 -26.98 47.56 -22.93
CA LEU A 917 -28.43 47.68 -22.75
C LEU A 917 -29.00 46.26 -22.85
N PHE A 918 -29.70 45.85 -21.78
CA PHE A 918 -30.41 44.58 -21.56
C PHE A 918 -29.57 43.32 -21.22
N LEU A 919 -29.03 43.28 -19.99
CA LEU A 919 -28.95 42.10 -19.10
C LEU A 919 -28.18 42.48 -17.80
N GLY A 920 -28.58 43.59 -17.18
CA GLY A 920 -27.95 44.11 -15.97
C GLY A 920 -28.69 43.67 -14.71
N ALA A 921 -28.34 42.51 -14.16
CA ALA A 921 -28.62 42.19 -12.75
C ALA A 921 -27.73 41.08 -12.17
N ALA A 922 -27.22 40.13 -12.98
CA ALA A 922 -26.52 38.95 -12.45
C ALA A 922 -24.97 39.06 -12.42
N LEU A 923 -24.36 40.04 -13.09
CA LEU A 923 -22.90 40.06 -13.32
C LEU A 923 -22.09 41.01 -12.41
N VAL A 924 -22.72 41.81 -11.54
CA VAL A 924 -22.01 42.82 -10.73
C VAL A 924 -21.50 42.26 -9.39
N SER A 925 -21.87 41.05 -8.99
CA SER A 925 -21.35 40.39 -7.77
C SER A 925 -20.10 39.53 -8.00
N LEU A 926 -19.58 39.42 -9.23
CA LEU A 926 -18.48 38.51 -9.59
C LEU A 926 -17.05 39.09 -9.50
N PHE A 927 -16.86 40.34 -9.05
CA PHE A 927 -15.51 40.94 -8.91
C PHE A 927 -15.34 41.81 -7.65
N ALA A 928 -15.82 41.34 -6.50
CA ALA A 928 -15.45 41.90 -5.20
C ALA A 928 -15.65 40.90 -4.04
N VAL A 929 -14.82 39.85 -3.97
CA VAL A 929 -14.17 39.29 -2.76
C VAL A 929 -12.89 38.60 -3.20
#